data_AF-A0A8C6XTQ4-F1
#
_entry.id   AF-A0A8C6XTQ4-F1
#
_cell.length_a   1.000
_cell.length_b   1.000
_cell.length_c   1.000
_cell.angle_alpha   90.00
_cell.angle_beta   90.00
_cell.angle_gamma   90.00
#
_symmetry.space_group_name_H-M   'P 1'
#
loop_
_entity.id
_entity.type
_entity.pdbx_description
1 polymer ?
#
loop_
_entity_poly.entity_id
_entity_poly.type
_entity_poly.pdbx_seq_one_letter_code
_entity_poly.pdbx_strand_id
1 'polypeptide(L)'
;MWGLWLARAGLPRLHRSGLFGPRLWRWTSGSANERALQFKSGDKIHGFTVNQVTVVPEFSLTAVKLNHDETGAQYLHVAREDSNNLFSVQFRTTPMDSTGVPHILEHTVLCGSERYPVRDPFFKMLNRSLSTFMNAFTASDYTLYPFSTQNPKDFQNLLSVYLDAVFFPSLRLLDFWQEGWRLEHESPADPRSPLTFKGVVFNEMKGAFADNERVFSQHLQNKILPDHTYAVVSGGDPLKIPDLSWEQLKHFHATHYHPSNARFFTYGNFPLELHLKQIHEEALCKFQKIEPNTSVPPQKIWDKPREHYVTCATDSLATDSKKQTMVSVSYLLANITDNFETFMLNFLSSLLVGGPNSPFYKALIEAGLGTDFSPDVGINSSTREAYFTVGLQGISEESIDTIKQIIATTIDEVIENGFEKERIDALLHKIEIQMKHQSTHFGLVLASNIASCWNHEGDPVDLLKIAEKVTQLRHYLKEDPHFLQKKVKQYFKDNPHRLTLSMSPDAAFHDKQAASEADKLKEKVEALSEEEKKQIYEKGLELLDLQSKPQDTSCLPALKVSDIEPRIPFTELEMAHTAEDVPVQYCSQPTNGIVYFRAISSLNTLPEELRPYVPLFCRVITKMGCGAFNYREQALEIDLKTGGLSVSPHINVDDSHLDMYEQGVIFSSLCLDRNLPDMMHLWTEIFNNPHFEDEEHFKVLVKMTAQELSNGIPDSGHNYALIRASRTLTLAGELQEMFHGMEQVKLMKRIAEMADTKSVLRKLPRIKKYLLNSDNLRCAVNATPQQMPVVTRAVENFVLGIARSKKERKAVRPRIIEAFATLIRCRPLPPIDPTFQPCQMKTHFLLPFPVNYVGACVRTVPFTTPDYTLGSFGMQRASLCSRCMH
;
A
#
# COMPACT_ATOMS: atom_id res chain seq x y z
N MET A 1 -60.98 -7.56 -11.12
CA MET A 1 -61.83 -7.59 -12.33
C MET A 1 -61.35 -6.52 -13.29
N TRP A 2 -61.30 -6.86 -14.57
CA TRP A 2 -60.87 -6.02 -15.68
C TRP A 2 -61.73 -4.76 -15.90
N GLY A 3 -61.15 -3.75 -16.57
CA GLY A 3 -61.87 -2.75 -17.38
C GLY A 3 -61.55 -1.30 -16.97
N LEU A 4 -60.60 -0.61 -17.63
CA LEU A 4 -60.80 0.31 -18.78
C LEU A 4 -61.82 1.43 -18.51
N TRP A 5 -61.41 2.70 -18.62
CA TRP A 5 -62.14 3.76 -19.36
C TRP A 5 -61.23 4.99 -19.56
N LEU A 6 -61.09 5.40 -20.82
CA LEU A 6 -60.46 6.63 -21.31
C LEU A 6 -61.55 7.70 -21.47
N ALA A 7 -61.29 8.94 -21.06
CA ALA A 7 -61.92 10.13 -21.66
C ALA A 7 -61.11 11.41 -21.41
N ARG A 8 -60.76 12.08 -22.51
CA ARG A 8 -60.23 13.45 -22.60
C ARG A 8 -61.35 14.46 -22.35
N ALA A 9 -61.05 15.60 -21.71
CA ALA A 9 -61.33 16.97 -22.22
C ALA A 9 -61.02 18.05 -21.17
N GLY A 10 -60.48 19.19 -21.63
CA GLY A 10 -60.76 20.50 -21.01
C GLY A 10 -59.59 21.22 -20.33
N LEU A 11 -58.85 22.01 -21.09
CA LEU A 11 -58.08 23.15 -20.58
C LEU A 11 -59.03 24.30 -20.18
N PRO A 12 -58.67 25.08 -19.16
CA PRO A 12 -58.61 26.53 -19.38
C PRO A 12 -57.31 27.17 -18.84
N ARG A 13 -56.78 28.12 -19.63
CA ARG A 13 -55.74 29.07 -19.24
C ARG A 13 -56.29 30.06 -18.21
N LEU A 14 -55.49 30.45 -17.20
CA LEU A 14 -55.55 31.78 -16.60
C LEU A 14 -54.22 32.14 -15.89
N HIS A 15 -53.71 33.30 -16.33
CA HIS A 15 -52.68 34.25 -15.86
C HIS A 15 -51.49 33.91 -14.93
N ARG A 16 -50.33 34.40 -15.40
CA ARG A 16 -49.07 34.66 -14.69
C ARG A 16 -49.15 35.86 -13.73
N SER A 17 -48.56 35.69 -12.55
CA SER A 17 -47.80 36.68 -11.76
C SER A 17 -47.07 35.85 -10.69
N GLY A 18 -45.77 35.86 -10.43
CA GLY A 18 -44.67 36.79 -10.64
C GLY A 18 -43.82 36.67 -9.36
N LEU A 19 -42.48 36.60 -9.50
CA LEU A 19 -41.44 36.60 -8.45
C LEU A 19 -40.98 35.22 -7.91
N PHE A 20 -40.09 34.55 -8.65
CA PHE A 20 -38.88 33.92 -8.10
C PHE A 20 -37.78 33.99 -9.18
N GLY A 21 -36.62 34.55 -8.81
CA GLY A 21 -35.49 34.81 -9.70
C GLY A 21 -34.80 33.53 -10.20
N PRO A 22 -34.14 33.56 -11.37
CA PRO A 22 -33.64 32.37 -12.05
C PRO A 22 -32.18 32.10 -11.71
N ARG A 23 -31.86 30.90 -11.22
CA ARG A 23 -30.57 30.19 -11.42
C ARG A 23 -30.64 28.76 -10.83
N LEU A 24 -31.65 27.98 -11.25
CA LEU A 24 -31.44 26.54 -11.32
C LEU A 24 -30.59 26.30 -12.56
N TRP A 25 -29.30 26.09 -12.37
CA TRP A 25 -28.42 25.62 -13.44
C TRP A 25 -28.96 24.29 -13.94
N ARG A 26 -29.27 24.25 -15.24
CA ARG A 26 -29.57 23.02 -15.96
C ARG A 26 -28.38 22.09 -15.78
N TRP A 27 -28.62 20.87 -15.33
CA TRP A 27 -27.65 19.78 -15.45
C TRP A 27 -27.43 19.55 -16.95
N THR A 28 -26.44 20.24 -17.53
CA THR A 28 -25.92 19.91 -18.85
C THR A 28 -25.26 18.53 -18.74
N SER A 29 -25.51 17.66 -19.72
CA SER A 29 -25.03 16.27 -19.82
C SER A 29 -23.50 16.14 -20.01
N GLY A 30 -22.72 17.04 -19.43
CA GLY A 30 -21.25 17.05 -19.50
C GLY A 30 -20.62 16.27 -18.36
N SER A 31 -19.43 15.74 -18.61
CA SER A 31 -18.59 15.04 -17.63
C SER A 31 -18.23 15.93 -16.43
N ALA A 32 -17.83 15.33 -15.30
CA ALA A 32 -17.44 16.08 -14.10
C ALA A 32 -16.37 17.15 -14.35
N ASN A 33 -15.32 16.83 -15.12
CA ASN A 33 -14.26 17.76 -15.50
C ASN A 33 -14.77 18.91 -16.39
N GLU A 34 -15.69 18.66 -17.32
CA GLU A 34 -16.32 19.71 -18.14
C GLU A 34 -17.21 20.65 -17.31
N ARG A 35 -17.90 20.12 -16.30
CA ARG A 35 -18.67 20.93 -15.34
C ARG A 35 -17.75 21.82 -14.51
N ALA A 36 -16.63 21.29 -14.01
CA ALA A 36 -15.67 22.06 -13.23
C ALA A 36 -15.00 23.21 -14.00
N LEU A 37 -14.88 23.10 -15.33
CA LEU A 37 -14.39 24.19 -16.19
C LEU A 37 -15.29 25.43 -16.23
N GLN A 38 -16.55 25.30 -15.77
CA GLN A 38 -17.49 26.42 -15.74
C GLN A 38 -17.24 27.37 -14.55
N PHE A 39 -16.52 26.91 -13.52
CA PHE A 39 -16.09 27.76 -12.40
C PHE A 39 -15.11 28.83 -12.87
N LYS A 40 -15.20 30.00 -12.25
CA LYS A 40 -14.31 31.14 -12.51
C LYS A 40 -13.59 31.55 -11.24
N SER A 41 -12.35 32.01 -11.39
CA SER A 41 -11.63 32.63 -10.29
C SER A 41 -12.46 33.81 -9.74
N GLY A 42 -12.63 33.85 -8.41
CA GLY A 42 -13.49 34.81 -7.70
C GLY A 42 -14.92 34.34 -7.46
N ASP A 43 -15.36 33.20 -8.02
CA ASP A 43 -16.68 32.64 -7.71
C ASP A 43 -16.77 32.30 -6.21
N LYS A 44 -17.89 32.72 -5.59
CA LYS A 44 -18.19 32.46 -4.18
C LYS A 44 -19.21 31.33 -4.06
N ILE A 45 -18.83 30.27 -3.34
CA ILE A 45 -19.64 29.06 -3.19
C ILE A 45 -19.59 28.65 -1.73
N HIS A 46 -20.72 28.80 -1.03
CA HIS A 46 -20.89 28.32 0.36
C HIS A 46 -19.73 28.70 1.31
N GLY A 47 -19.32 29.97 1.33
CA GLY A 47 -18.23 30.45 2.21
C GLY A 47 -16.81 30.23 1.66
N PHE A 48 -16.66 29.65 0.47
CA PHE A 48 -15.39 29.50 -0.23
C PHE A 48 -15.29 30.41 -1.46
N THR A 49 -14.08 30.82 -1.79
CA THR A 49 -13.76 31.53 -3.03
C THR A 49 -12.87 30.67 -3.93
N VAL A 50 -13.27 30.47 -5.19
CA VAL A 50 -12.45 29.79 -6.20
C VAL A 50 -11.23 30.65 -6.53
N ASN A 51 -10.03 30.09 -6.39
CA ASN A 51 -8.78 30.79 -6.69
C ASN A 51 -8.25 30.42 -8.09
N GLN A 52 -8.32 29.13 -8.44
CA GLN A 52 -7.71 28.61 -9.67
C GLN A 52 -8.50 27.41 -10.21
N VAL A 53 -8.62 27.33 -11.54
CA VAL A 53 -9.19 26.18 -12.26
C VAL A 53 -8.14 25.75 -13.29
N THR A 54 -7.72 24.49 -13.24
CA THR A 54 -6.63 23.96 -14.08
C THR A 54 -7.05 22.65 -14.73
N VAL A 55 -6.95 22.56 -16.05
CA VAL A 55 -7.15 21.31 -16.79
C VAL A 55 -5.88 20.49 -16.72
N VAL A 56 -6.00 19.20 -16.40
CA VAL A 56 -4.89 18.24 -16.43
C VAL A 56 -5.29 17.08 -17.35
N PRO A 57 -5.06 17.23 -18.67
CA PRO A 57 -5.61 16.31 -19.68
C PRO A 57 -5.00 14.91 -19.60
N GLU A 58 -3.75 14.75 -19.16
CA GLU A 58 -3.09 13.45 -19.02
C GLU A 58 -3.79 12.48 -18.06
N PHE A 59 -4.58 13.03 -17.14
CA PHE A 59 -5.39 12.28 -16.17
C PHE A 59 -6.90 12.45 -16.38
N SER A 60 -7.31 13.09 -17.47
CA SER A 60 -8.73 13.38 -17.78
C SER A 60 -9.46 14.06 -16.61
N LEU A 61 -8.83 15.05 -15.98
CA LEU A 61 -9.36 15.73 -14.79
C LEU A 61 -9.26 17.24 -14.86
N THR A 62 -9.99 17.93 -13.98
CA THR A 62 -9.88 19.37 -13.76
C THR A 62 -9.73 19.65 -12.27
N ALA A 63 -8.65 20.34 -11.90
CA ALA A 63 -8.34 20.72 -10.54
C ALA A 63 -8.89 22.12 -10.23
N VAL A 64 -9.60 22.26 -9.12
CA VAL A 64 -10.18 23.53 -8.64
C VAL A 64 -9.62 23.81 -7.25
N LYS A 65 -8.84 24.89 -7.10
CA LYS A 65 -8.35 25.38 -5.79
C LYS A 65 -9.29 26.42 -5.24
N LEU A 66 -9.64 26.29 -3.96
CA LEU A 66 -10.47 27.24 -3.24
C LEU A 66 -9.87 27.52 -1.86
N ASN A 67 -10.25 28.64 -1.26
CA ASN A 67 -9.99 28.96 0.13
C ASN A 67 -11.30 29.31 0.82
N HIS A 68 -11.46 28.88 2.08
CA HIS A 68 -12.57 29.32 2.92
C HIS A 68 -12.35 30.77 3.35
N ASP A 69 -13.35 31.63 3.15
CA ASP A 69 -13.25 33.07 3.31
C ASP A 69 -12.92 33.46 4.76
N GLU A 70 -13.55 32.81 5.76
CA GLU A 70 -13.46 33.23 7.16
C GLU A 70 -12.32 32.58 7.94
N THR A 71 -11.83 31.42 7.51
CA THR A 71 -10.79 30.66 8.23
C THR A 71 -9.48 30.58 7.46
N GLY A 72 -9.49 30.83 6.15
CA GLY A 72 -8.35 30.62 5.26
C GLY A 72 -8.03 29.15 4.98
N ALA A 73 -8.88 28.21 5.38
CA ALA A 73 -8.69 26.79 5.10
C ALA A 73 -8.57 26.54 3.59
N GLN A 74 -7.54 25.83 3.17
CA GLN A 74 -7.30 25.56 1.75
C GLN A 74 -8.08 24.32 1.30
N TYR A 75 -8.50 24.34 0.04
CA TYR A 75 -9.29 23.28 -0.58
C TYR A 75 -8.77 22.95 -1.98
N LEU A 76 -8.70 21.66 -2.31
CA LEU A 76 -8.46 21.15 -3.65
C LEU A 76 -9.55 20.16 -4.04
N HIS A 77 -10.32 20.49 -5.07
CA HIS A 77 -11.23 19.56 -5.72
C HIS A 77 -10.62 19.05 -7.01
N VAL A 78 -10.65 17.73 -7.22
CA VAL A 78 -10.22 17.06 -8.45
C VAL A 78 -11.45 16.45 -9.11
N ALA A 79 -12.01 17.18 -10.07
CA ALA A 79 -13.17 16.74 -10.83
C ALA A 79 -12.75 15.77 -11.94
N ARG A 80 -13.25 14.54 -11.86
CA ARG A 80 -12.98 13.46 -12.83
C ARG A 80 -14.20 12.55 -12.93
N GLU A 81 -14.48 12.03 -14.12
CA GLU A 81 -15.58 11.08 -14.30
C GLU A 81 -15.23 9.70 -13.74
N ASP A 82 -15.31 9.60 -12.41
CA ASP A 82 -15.04 8.41 -11.60
C ASP A 82 -16.10 8.32 -10.50
N SER A 83 -16.79 7.19 -10.42
CA SER A 83 -17.84 6.96 -9.42
C SER A 83 -17.27 6.79 -8.01
N ASN A 84 -16.00 6.37 -7.87
CA ASN A 84 -15.37 6.18 -6.57
C ASN A 84 -14.86 7.51 -6.01
N ASN A 85 -15.77 8.24 -5.37
CA ASN A 85 -15.48 9.57 -4.86
C ASN A 85 -14.75 9.48 -3.52
N LEU A 86 -13.77 10.36 -3.31
CA LEU A 86 -12.97 10.41 -2.08
C LEU A 86 -13.04 11.80 -1.44
N PHE A 87 -13.09 11.82 -0.12
CA PHE A 87 -12.82 13.00 0.71
C PHE A 87 -11.57 12.72 1.56
N SER A 88 -10.77 13.74 1.81
CA SER A 88 -9.86 13.74 2.94
C SER A 88 -9.72 15.13 3.56
N VAL A 89 -9.35 15.14 4.83
CA VAL A 89 -8.87 16.33 5.54
C VAL A 89 -7.51 16.01 6.16
N GLN A 90 -6.55 16.91 5.94
CA GLN A 90 -5.19 16.83 6.46
C GLN A 90 -4.95 17.95 7.47
N PHE A 91 -4.27 17.64 8.57
CA PHE A 91 -3.78 18.60 9.54
C PHE A 91 -2.27 18.50 9.63
N ARG A 92 -1.56 19.63 9.64
CA ARG A 92 -0.13 19.67 9.97
C ARG A 92 0.03 19.44 11.48
N THR A 93 0.61 18.32 11.87
CA THR A 93 0.72 17.86 13.27
C THR A 93 2.19 17.68 13.63
N THR A 94 2.78 18.61 14.38
CA THR A 94 4.24 18.64 14.61
C THR A 94 4.59 18.24 16.04
N PRO A 95 4.73 16.94 16.36
CA PRO A 95 5.16 16.50 17.70
C PRO A 95 6.57 17.01 18.03
N MET A 96 6.78 17.34 19.30
CA MET A 96 8.08 17.79 19.83
C MET A 96 8.69 16.80 20.84
N ASP A 97 8.05 15.65 21.01
CA ASP A 97 8.51 14.51 21.78
C ASP A 97 8.07 13.20 21.10
N SER A 98 8.58 12.07 21.58
CA SER A 98 8.27 10.74 21.03
C SER A 98 7.10 10.07 21.75
N THR A 99 6.20 10.83 22.38
CA THR A 99 5.06 10.25 23.12
C THR A 99 3.98 9.65 22.21
N GLY A 100 4.04 9.93 20.90
CA GLY A 100 3.03 9.46 19.95
C GLY A 100 1.74 10.26 19.98
N VAL A 101 1.75 11.47 20.56
CA VAL A 101 0.55 12.32 20.69
C VAL A 101 -0.26 12.53 19.39
N PRO A 102 0.32 12.73 18.18
CA PRO A 102 -0.51 12.83 16.97
C PRO A 102 -1.17 11.50 16.61
N HIS A 103 -0.49 10.38 16.83
CA HIS A 103 -1.01 9.04 16.52
C HIS A 103 -2.12 8.63 17.49
N ILE A 104 -1.92 8.85 18.78
CA ILE A 104 -2.94 8.59 19.80
C ILE A 104 -4.14 9.52 19.60
N LEU A 105 -3.92 10.78 19.21
CA LEU A 105 -5.00 11.70 18.89
C LEU A 105 -5.77 11.22 17.66
N GLU A 106 -5.09 10.71 16.64
CA GLU A 106 -5.72 10.17 15.45
C GLU A 106 -6.74 9.07 15.76
N HIS A 107 -6.37 8.13 16.63
CA HIS A 107 -7.31 7.14 17.16
C HIS A 107 -8.41 7.78 18.01
N THR A 108 -8.05 8.66 18.95
CA THR A 108 -8.99 9.16 19.98
C THR A 108 -10.07 10.08 19.39
N VAL A 109 -9.79 10.83 18.32
CA VAL A 109 -10.83 11.64 17.66
C VAL A 109 -11.93 10.79 17.02
N LEU A 110 -11.63 9.53 16.70
CA LEU A 110 -12.56 8.57 16.10
C LEU A 110 -13.40 7.80 17.14
N CYS A 111 -13.18 8.06 18.44
CA CYS A 111 -13.90 7.41 19.54
C CYS A 111 -15.23 8.07 19.91
N GLY A 112 -15.52 9.28 19.42
CA GLY A 112 -16.75 10.01 19.74
C GLY A 112 -16.61 11.50 19.50
N SER A 113 -17.71 12.18 19.20
CA SER A 113 -17.74 13.62 18.90
C SER A 113 -19.01 14.28 19.43
N GLU A 114 -19.11 15.61 19.36
CA GLU A 114 -20.26 16.35 19.90
C GLU A 114 -21.60 15.92 19.30
N ARG A 115 -21.67 15.76 17.96
CA ARG A 115 -22.88 15.32 17.25
C ARG A 115 -23.08 13.81 17.31
N TYR A 116 -21.98 13.06 17.40
CA TYR A 116 -21.98 11.60 17.47
C TYR A 116 -21.29 11.11 18.75
N PRO A 117 -21.89 11.33 19.93
CA PRO A 117 -21.24 11.08 21.23
C PRO A 117 -21.17 9.60 21.59
N VAL A 118 -21.65 8.70 20.73
CA VAL A 118 -21.53 7.26 20.91
C VAL A 118 -20.06 6.86 20.90
N ARG A 119 -19.73 5.76 21.57
CA ARG A 119 -18.38 5.20 21.52
C ARG A 119 -18.09 4.64 20.13
N ASP A 120 -16.89 4.85 19.62
CA ASP A 120 -16.38 4.33 18.34
C ASP A 120 -17.31 4.57 17.12
N PRO A 121 -17.71 5.84 16.82
CA PRO A 121 -18.48 6.16 15.61
C PRO A 121 -17.83 5.60 14.34
N PHE A 122 -16.51 5.70 14.22
CA PHE A 122 -15.76 5.25 13.05
C PHE A 122 -15.97 3.76 12.77
N PHE A 123 -15.71 2.89 13.75
CA PHE A 123 -15.88 1.45 13.60
C PHE A 123 -17.34 1.05 13.38
N LYS A 124 -18.28 1.76 14.02
CA LYS A 124 -19.72 1.56 13.78
C LYS A 124 -20.11 1.94 12.35
N MET A 125 -19.52 2.98 11.78
CA MET A 125 -19.79 3.43 10.41
C MET A 125 -19.32 2.43 9.35
N LEU A 126 -18.26 1.65 9.59
CA LEU A 126 -17.80 0.59 8.67
C LEU A 126 -18.91 -0.40 8.27
N ASN A 127 -19.94 -0.56 9.12
CA ASN A 127 -21.05 -1.50 8.89
C ASN A 127 -22.38 -0.81 8.60
N ARG A 128 -22.35 0.51 8.44
CA ARG A 128 -23.51 1.37 8.14
C ARG A 128 -23.35 2.09 6.80
N SER A 129 -22.29 1.75 6.08
CA SER A 129 -21.77 2.40 4.89
C SER A 129 -21.50 1.36 3.80
N LEU A 130 -21.41 1.82 2.55
CA LEU A 130 -20.92 1.05 1.40
C LEU A 130 -19.58 1.65 0.94
N SER A 131 -18.77 2.12 1.90
CA SER A 131 -17.47 2.69 1.62
C SER A 131 -16.58 1.70 0.87
N THR A 132 -15.84 2.23 -0.09
CA THR A 132 -14.75 1.51 -0.76
C THR A 132 -13.46 1.63 0.03
N PHE A 133 -13.34 2.66 0.87
CA PHE A 133 -12.22 2.87 1.78
C PHE A 133 -12.64 3.76 2.95
N MET A 134 -12.17 3.45 4.17
CA MET A 134 -12.28 4.29 5.36
C MET A 134 -11.05 4.04 6.22
N ASN A 135 -10.26 5.08 6.49
CA ASN A 135 -9.11 4.96 7.39
C ASN A 135 -8.68 6.34 7.91
N ALA A 136 -7.63 6.33 8.72
CA ALA A 136 -6.84 7.50 9.04
C ALA A 136 -5.36 7.09 9.13
N PHE A 137 -4.47 8.06 8.98
CA PHE A 137 -3.02 7.82 8.97
C PHE A 137 -2.28 8.97 9.65
N THR A 138 -1.28 8.63 10.44
CA THR A 138 -0.33 9.59 11.03
C THR A 138 1.04 9.43 10.38
N ALA A 139 1.48 10.47 9.67
CA ALA A 139 2.83 10.59 9.14
C ALA A 139 3.78 11.24 10.19
N SER A 140 4.96 11.69 9.77
CA SER A 140 5.90 12.35 10.69
C SER A 140 5.39 13.69 11.21
N ASP A 141 4.73 14.47 10.34
CA ASP A 141 4.36 15.87 10.62
C ASP A 141 2.97 16.27 10.06
N TYR A 142 2.16 15.28 9.69
CA TYR A 142 0.76 15.47 9.34
C TYR A 142 -0.09 14.24 9.69
N THR A 143 -1.38 14.48 9.88
CA THR A 143 -2.39 13.44 10.06
C THR A 143 -3.46 13.59 8.98
N LEU A 144 -3.82 12.50 8.31
CA LEU A 144 -4.74 12.47 7.17
C LEU A 144 -5.93 11.55 7.45
N TYR A 145 -7.14 12.04 7.19
CA TYR A 145 -8.39 11.29 7.40
C TYR A 145 -9.15 11.10 6.07
N PRO A 146 -8.85 10.04 5.29
CA PRO A 146 -9.53 9.77 4.03
C PRO A 146 -10.66 8.73 4.13
N PHE A 147 -11.73 8.96 3.37
CA PHE A 147 -12.70 7.91 3.02
C PHE A 147 -13.11 8.02 1.55
N SER A 148 -13.53 6.90 0.96
CA SER A 148 -14.15 6.88 -0.36
C SER A 148 -15.39 6.00 -0.42
N THR A 149 -16.31 6.34 -1.31
CA THR A 149 -17.54 5.58 -1.56
C THR A 149 -18.09 5.91 -2.94
N GLN A 150 -18.83 4.96 -3.52
CA GLN A 150 -19.54 5.14 -4.78
C GLN A 150 -20.98 5.62 -4.59
N ASN A 151 -21.48 5.69 -3.36
CA ASN A 151 -22.85 6.11 -3.06
C ASN A 151 -22.87 7.59 -2.60
N PRO A 152 -23.58 8.50 -3.30
CA PRO A 152 -23.60 9.92 -2.94
C PRO A 152 -24.19 10.20 -1.56
N LYS A 153 -25.17 9.41 -1.11
CA LYS A 153 -25.79 9.58 0.22
C LYS A 153 -24.83 9.11 1.31
N ASP A 154 -24.15 8.00 1.07
CA ASP A 154 -23.11 7.47 1.94
C ASP A 154 -21.96 8.47 2.11
N PHE A 155 -21.54 9.12 1.01
CA PHE A 155 -20.50 10.14 1.05
C PHE A 155 -20.86 11.27 2.02
N GLN A 156 -22.09 11.77 1.96
CA GLN A 156 -22.57 12.82 2.86
C GLN A 156 -22.62 12.34 4.32
N ASN A 157 -23.00 11.08 4.55
CA ASN A 157 -23.05 10.48 5.88
C ASN A 157 -21.64 10.38 6.49
N LEU A 158 -20.67 9.87 5.72
CA LEU A 158 -19.27 9.76 6.14
C LEU A 158 -18.64 11.14 6.32
N LEU A 159 -18.93 12.09 5.43
CA LEU A 159 -18.42 13.46 5.54
C LEU A 159 -18.82 14.10 6.88
N SER A 160 -20.10 14.01 7.26
CA SER A 160 -20.56 14.54 8.54
C SER A 160 -19.87 13.88 9.73
N VAL A 161 -19.69 12.56 9.72
CA VAL A 161 -19.01 11.83 10.81
C VAL A 161 -17.54 12.22 10.91
N TYR A 162 -16.83 12.29 9.79
CA TYR A 162 -15.40 12.67 9.77
C TYR A 162 -15.20 14.12 10.19
N LEU A 163 -16.01 15.06 9.69
CA LEU A 163 -15.93 16.47 10.08
C LEU A 163 -16.15 16.65 11.58
N ASP A 164 -17.18 16.01 12.14
CA ASP A 164 -17.49 16.14 13.55
C ASP A 164 -16.42 15.46 14.43
N ALA A 165 -15.90 14.30 14.01
CA ALA A 165 -14.80 13.61 14.67
C ALA A 165 -13.55 14.49 14.77
N VAL A 166 -13.08 15.05 13.65
CA VAL A 166 -11.79 15.79 13.67
C VAL A 166 -11.91 17.17 14.31
N PHE A 167 -13.03 17.89 14.12
CA PHE A 167 -13.17 19.27 14.62
C PHE A 167 -13.78 19.35 16.02
N PHE A 168 -14.68 18.43 16.37
CA PHE A 168 -15.42 18.44 17.65
C PHE A 168 -15.36 17.08 18.38
N PRO A 169 -14.16 16.48 18.56
CA PRO A 169 -14.03 15.21 19.25
C PRO A 169 -14.38 15.33 20.73
N SER A 170 -14.94 14.26 21.30
CA SER A 170 -15.24 14.19 22.73
C SER A 170 -13.99 14.12 23.60
N LEU A 171 -12.89 13.54 23.07
CA LEU A 171 -11.60 13.32 23.76
C LEU A 171 -11.77 12.86 25.20
N ARG A 172 -12.61 11.84 25.45
CA ARG A 172 -12.87 11.34 26.81
C ARG A 172 -11.61 10.68 27.37
N LEU A 173 -11.40 10.82 28.68
CA LEU A 173 -10.23 10.22 29.35
C LEU A 173 -10.14 8.70 29.13
N LEU A 174 -11.27 7.99 29.21
CA LEU A 174 -11.28 6.53 29.07
C LEU A 174 -11.08 6.05 27.64
N ASP A 175 -11.42 6.87 26.64
CA ASP A 175 -11.09 6.59 25.24
C ASP A 175 -9.57 6.75 25.02
N PHE A 176 -8.97 7.81 25.57
CA PHE A 176 -7.51 7.97 25.58
C PHE A 176 -6.80 6.79 26.29
N TRP A 177 -7.36 6.27 27.38
CA TRP A 177 -6.84 5.10 28.08
C TRP A 177 -6.94 3.80 27.27
N GLN A 178 -7.98 3.65 26.45
CA GLN A 178 -8.10 2.53 25.54
C GLN A 178 -7.08 2.65 24.40
N GLU A 179 -7.14 3.76 23.66
CA GLU A 179 -6.40 3.92 22.41
C GLU A 179 -4.92 4.21 22.64
N GLY A 180 -4.59 5.07 23.60
CA GLY A 180 -3.22 5.46 23.89
C GLY A 180 -2.51 4.50 24.82
N TRP A 181 -2.58 4.80 26.13
CA TRP A 181 -2.02 3.96 27.17
C TRP A 181 -2.72 4.17 28.51
N ARG A 182 -2.63 3.17 29.40
CA ARG A 182 -3.10 3.22 30.79
C ARG A 182 -2.33 2.25 31.67
N LEU A 183 -2.43 2.45 32.98
CA LEU A 183 -2.16 1.42 33.98
C LEU A 183 -3.44 0.62 34.21
N GLU A 184 -3.35 -0.71 34.12
CA GLU A 184 -4.47 -1.61 34.39
C GLU A 184 -4.02 -2.81 35.22
N HIS A 185 -4.86 -3.21 36.17
CA HIS A 185 -4.71 -4.45 36.90
C HIS A 185 -4.81 -5.65 35.95
N GLU A 186 -3.91 -6.64 36.06
CA GLU A 186 -3.94 -7.85 35.23
C GLU A 186 -5.32 -8.51 35.22
N SER A 187 -5.97 -8.53 36.39
CA SER A 187 -7.39 -8.80 36.54
C SER A 187 -8.09 -7.48 36.91
N PRO A 188 -8.82 -6.82 35.97
CA PRO A 188 -9.48 -5.55 36.25
C PRO A 188 -10.42 -5.58 37.46
N ALA A 189 -10.95 -6.75 37.81
CA ALA A 189 -11.83 -6.95 38.97
C ALA A 189 -11.09 -7.17 40.30
N ASP A 190 -9.78 -7.44 40.30
CA ASP A 190 -8.98 -7.66 41.52
C ASP A 190 -7.91 -6.56 41.72
N PRO A 191 -8.12 -5.62 42.66
CA PRO A 191 -7.19 -4.51 42.92
C PRO A 191 -5.85 -4.96 43.53
N ARG A 192 -5.73 -6.25 43.91
CA ARG A 192 -4.47 -6.82 44.41
C ARG A 192 -3.61 -7.39 43.30
N SER A 193 -4.16 -7.57 42.10
CA SER A 193 -3.38 -8.02 40.96
C SER A 193 -2.41 -6.93 40.50
N PRO A 194 -1.23 -7.29 39.94
CA PRO A 194 -0.24 -6.30 39.53
C PRO A 194 -0.80 -5.30 38.50
N LEU A 195 -0.32 -4.05 38.56
CA LEU A 195 -0.57 -3.05 37.51
C LEU A 195 0.38 -3.28 36.34
N THR A 196 -0.13 -3.14 35.12
CA THR A 196 0.59 -3.31 33.85
C THR A 196 0.27 -2.19 32.89
N PHE A 197 1.12 -1.96 31.88
CA PHE A 197 0.79 -1.07 30.77
C PHE A 197 -0.14 -1.77 29.77
N LYS A 198 -1.19 -1.06 29.34
CA LYS A 198 -2.07 -1.46 28.23
C LYS A 198 -2.42 -0.27 27.36
N GLY A 199 -2.77 -0.51 26.10
CA GLY A 199 -3.19 0.50 25.13
C GLY A 199 -3.13 -0.04 23.69
N VAL A 200 -3.96 0.47 22.78
CA VAL A 200 -3.95 0.05 21.36
C VAL A 200 -2.66 0.50 20.69
N VAL A 201 -2.40 1.81 20.65
CA VAL A 201 -1.20 2.40 20.03
C VAL A 201 0.07 1.95 20.73
N PHE A 202 0.04 1.77 22.06
CA PHE A 202 1.18 1.20 22.79
C PHE A 202 1.60 -0.18 22.25
N ASN A 203 0.66 -1.09 22.02
CA ASN A 203 0.95 -2.42 21.47
C ASN A 203 1.25 -2.38 19.97
N GLU A 204 0.59 -1.50 19.22
CA GLU A 204 0.85 -1.28 17.80
C GLU A 204 2.30 -0.87 17.57
N MET A 205 2.80 0.11 18.33
CA MET A 205 4.18 0.59 18.18
C MET A 205 5.21 -0.43 18.67
N LYS A 206 4.88 -1.28 19.65
CA LYS A 206 5.71 -2.45 19.99
C LYS A 206 5.79 -3.45 18.82
N GLY A 207 4.68 -3.67 18.11
CA GLY A 207 4.64 -4.50 16.91
C GLY A 207 5.39 -3.87 15.73
N ALA A 208 5.23 -2.57 15.50
CA ALA A 208 5.91 -1.85 14.42
C ALA A 208 7.44 -1.88 14.57
N PHE A 209 7.96 -1.75 15.80
CA PHE A 209 9.40 -1.86 16.08
C PHE A 209 9.90 -3.29 16.30
N ALA A 210 9.06 -4.31 16.10
CA ALA A 210 9.53 -5.68 15.90
C ALA A 210 10.18 -5.87 14.51
N ASP A 211 9.85 -5.00 13.56
CA ASP A 211 10.52 -4.92 12.26
C ASP A 211 11.80 -4.09 12.37
N ASN A 212 12.94 -4.75 12.16
CA ASN A 212 14.25 -4.11 12.17
C ASN A 212 14.40 -3.06 11.06
N GLU A 213 13.77 -3.24 9.89
CA GLU A 213 13.82 -2.21 8.83
C GLU A 213 13.13 -0.92 9.30
N ARG A 214 12.00 -1.05 10.00
CA ARG A 214 11.29 0.09 10.59
C ARG A 214 12.13 0.81 11.65
N VAL A 215 12.84 0.07 12.50
CA VAL A 215 13.78 0.63 13.48
C VAL A 215 14.88 1.43 12.78
N PHE A 216 15.45 0.89 11.70
CA PHE A 216 16.47 1.57 10.90
C PHE A 216 15.95 2.87 10.28
N SER A 217 14.84 2.81 9.54
CA SER A 217 14.24 3.96 8.87
C SER A 217 13.86 5.07 9.85
N GLN A 218 13.33 4.73 11.02
CA GLN A 218 13.00 5.71 12.06
C GLN A 218 14.26 6.43 12.59
N HIS A 219 15.32 5.68 12.92
CA HIS A 219 16.58 6.28 13.34
C HIS A 219 17.23 7.11 12.24
N LEU A 220 17.16 6.67 10.99
CA LEU A 220 17.68 7.41 9.83
C LEU A 220 17.02 8.80 9.75
N GLN A 221 15.69 8.86 9.74
CA GLN A 221 14.96 10.13 9.72
C GLN A 221 15.34 11.01 10.92
N ASN A 222 15.33 10.44 12.14
CA ASN A 222 15.62 11.20 13.35
C ASN A 222 17.03 11.78 13.40
N LYS A 223 18.01 11.09 12.81
CA LYS A 223 19.41 11.53 12.82
C LYS A 223 19.75 12.45 11.64
N ILE A 224 19.11 12.31 10.48
CA ILE A 224 19.36 13.19 9.33
C ILE A 224 18.63 14.54 9.43
N LEU A 225 17.48 14.58 10.13
CA LEU A 225 16.67 15.79 10.38
C LEU A 225 16.53 16.09 11.89
N PRO A 226 17.62 16.41 12.61
CA PRO A 226 17.63 16.44 14.07
C PRO A 226 17.07 17.72 14.72
N ASP A 227 16.76 18.78 13.95
CA ASP A 227 16.57 20.12 14.53
C ASP A 227 15.11 20.43 14.96
N HIS A 228 14.12 19.63 14.55
CA HIS A 228 12.70 19.88 14.82
C HIS A 228 11.91 18.55 14.93
N THR A 229 10.63 18.56 14.59
CA THR A 229 9.67 17.44 14.69
C THR A 229 10.14 16.11 14.09
N TYR A 230 10.92 16.11 13.01
CA TYR A 230 11.45 14.88 12.41
C TYR A 230 12.50 14.16 13.27
N ALA A 231 12.99 14.79 14.35
CA ALA A 231 13.92 14.19 15.30
C ALA A 231 13.25 13.21 16.28
N VAL A 232 11.91 13.16 16.31
CA VAL A 232 11.12 12.35 17.25
C VAL A 232 10.38 11.22 16.55
N VAL A 233 9.79 10.31 17.33
CA VAL A 233 8.96 9.20 16.82
C VAL A 233 7.50 9.62 16.86
N SER A 234 6.95 10.08 15.73
CA SER A 234 5.57 10.59 15.67
C SER A 234 4.51 9.53 15.98
N GLY A 235 4.76 8.26 15.62
CA GLY A 235 3.91 7.12 15.97
C GLY A 235 3.92 6.80 17.47
N GLY A 236 4.96 7.21 18.19
CA GLY A 236 5.19 6.92 19.60
C GLY A 236 6.28 5.87 19.82
N ASP A 237 7.31 6.23 20.58
CA ASP A 237 8.25 5.26 21.14
C ASP A 237 7.56 4.57 22.32
N PRO A 238 7.44 3.23 22.37
CA PRO A 238 6.81 2.51 23.48
C PRO A 238 7.31 2.92 24.87
N LEU A 239 8.60 3.27 25.01
CA LEU A 239 9.15 3.74 26.28
C LEU A 239 8.77 5.19 26.61
N LYS A 240 8.24 5.97 25.67
CA LYS A 240 7.84 7.37 25.83
C LYS A 240 6.34 7.57 25.79
N ILE A 241 5.57 6.67 25.16
CA ILE A 241 4.10 6.70 25.15
C ILE A 241 3.53 6.89 26.56
N PRO A 242 4.02 6.18 27.62
CA PRO A 242 3.51 6.37 28.98
C PRO A 242 3.78 7.74 29.60
N ASP A 243 4.50 8.65 28.93
CA ASP A 243 4.70 10.02 29.41
C ASP A 243 3.59 10.97 28.94
N LEU A 244 2.75 10.55 27.97
CA LEU A 244 1.64 11.35 27.48
C LEU A 244 0.53 11.46 28.52
N SER A 245 0.14 12.68 28.85
CA SER A 245 -1.05 12.98 29.65
C SER A 245 -2.26 13.31 28.77
N TRP A 246 -3.45 13.12 29.34
CA TRP A 246 -4.71 13.49 28.69
C TRP A 246 -4.81 15.00 28.38
N GLU A 247 -4.24 15.85 29.23
CA GLU A 247 -4.21 17.29 28.99
C GLU A 247 -3.31 17.67 27.81
N GLN A 248 -2.15 17.01 27.67
CA GLN A 248 -1.29 17.20 26.49
C GLN A 248 -1.99 16.76 25.20
N LEU A 249 -2.75 15.65 25.23
CA LEU A 249 -3.56 15.22 24.08
C LEU A 249 -4.55 16.31 23.63
N LYS A 250 -5.34 16.84 24.58
CA LYS A 250 -6.32 17.91 24.30
C LYS A 250 -5.65 19.20 23.82
N HIS A 251 -4.52 19.56 24.43
CA HIS A 251 -3.75 20.74 24.03
C HIS A 251 -3.18 20.59 22.61
N PHE A 252 -2.70 19.40 22.27
CA PHE A 252 -2.21 19.08 20.92
C PHE A 252 -3.34 19.20 19.89
N HIS A 253 -4.54 18.68 20.19
CA HIS A 253 -5.73 18.86 19.35
C HIS A 253 -6.06 20.35 19.14
N ALA A 254 -6.21 21.11 20.22
CA ALA A 254 -6.54 22.53 20.16
C ALA A 254 -5.55 23.36 19.33
N THR A 255 -4.27 22.97 19.34
CA THR A 255 -3.21 23.64 18.59
C THR A 255 -3.24 23.30 17.10
N HIS A 256 -3.49 22.04 16.73
CA HIS A 256 -3.28 21.54 15.36
C HIS A 256 -4.57 21.32 14.55
N TYR A 257 -5.72 21.10 15.19
CA TYR A 257 -6.97 20.72 14.50
C TYR A 257 -7.88 21.91 14.17
N HIS A 258 -7.34 23.14 14.25
CA HIS A 258 -8.04 24.33 13.78
C HIS A 258 -8.09 24.37 12.24
N PRO A 259 -9.20 24.78 11.60
CA PRO A 259 -9.34 24.76 10.15
C PRO A 259 -8.33 25.62 9.37
N SER A 260 -7.81 26.70 9.95
CA SER A 260 -6.70 27.47 9.35
C SER A 260 -5.43 26.63 9.15
N ASN A 261 -5.27 25.53 9.89
CA ASN A 261 -4.18 24.56 9.74
C ASN A 261 -4.57 23.35 8.87
N ALA A 262 -5.81 23.29 8.37
CA ALA A 262 -6.33 22.15 7.63
C ALA A 262 -6.22 22.30 6.12
N ARG A 263 -6.13 21.17 5.40
CA ARG A 263 -6.23 21.08 3.94
C ARG A 263 -7.35 20.10 3.59
N PHE A 264 -8.31 20.53 2.79
CA PHE A 264 -9.46 19.70 2.38
C PHE A 264 -9.30 19.24 0.94
N PHE A 265 -9.49 17.94 0.70
CA PHE A 265 -9.40 17.35 -0.62
C PHE A 265 -10.69 16.61 -0.96
N THR A 266 -11.17 16.77 -2.19
CA THR A 266 -12.20 15.88 -2.76
C THR A 266 -11.85 15.47 -4.17
N TYR A 267 -12.27 14.26 -4.54
CA TYR A 267 -12.04 13.64 -5.84
C TYR A 267 -13.30 12.93 -6.33
N GLY A 268 -13.55 12.99 -7.65
CA GLY A 268 -14.53 12.17 -8.35
C GLY A 268 -15.60 12.99 -9.09
N ASN A 269 -16.75 12.36 -9.34
CA ASN A 269 -17.82 12.94 -10.15
C ASN A 269 -18.99 13.56 -9.37
N PHE A 270 -18.98 13.48 -8.03
CA PHE A 270 -19.99 14.12 -7.19
C PHE A 270 -19.86 15.66 -7.23
N PRO A 271 -20.99 16.40 -7.13
CA PRO A 271 -20.96 17.86 -7.23
C PRO A 271 -20.21 18.51 -6.05
N LEU A 272 -19.19 19.31 -6.38
CA LEU A 272 -18.37 20.05 -5.42
C LEU A 272 -19.20 20.91 -4.46
N GLU A 273 -20.25 21.56 -4.95
CA GLU A 273 -21.06 22.51 -4.18
C GLU A 273 -21.68 21.86 -2.93
N LEU A 274 -22.06 20.58 -3.02
CA LEU A 274 -22.63 19.84 -1.88
C LEU A 274 -21.58 19.62 -0.78
N HIS A 275 -20.34 19.30 -1.17
CA HIS A 275 -19.24 19.12 -0.22
C HIS A 275 -18.91 20.44 0.48
N LEU A 276 -18.75 21.53 -0.29
CA LEU A 276 -18.45 22.85 0.26
C LEU A 276 -19.54 23.32 1.24
N LYS A 277 -20.81 23.10 0.88
CA LYS A 277 -21.94 23.41 1.75
C LYS A 277 -21.84 22.71 3.10
N GLN A 278 -21.67 21.38 3.11
CA GLN A 278 -21.61 20.60 4.35
C GLN A 278 -20.40 20.99 5.19
N ILE A 279 -19.23 21.14 4.57
CA ILE A 279 -17.98 21.51 5.28
C ILE A 279 -18.12 22.89 5.95
N HIS A 280 -18.71 23.85 5.25
CA HIS A 280 -18.97 25.17 5.82
C HIS A 280 -20.00 25.13 6.95
N GLU A 281 -21.18 24.54 6.70
CA GLU A 281 -22.32 24.60 7.64
C GLU A 281 -22.11 23.73 8.89
N GLU A 282 -21.43 22.58 8.78
CA GLU A 282 -21.27 21.65 9.91
C GLU A 282 -20.02 21.93 10.75
N ALA A 283 -18.97 22.51 10.14
CA ALA A 283 -17.69 22.75 10.80
C ALA A 283 -17.19 24.19 10.67
N LEU A 284 -16.85 24.67 9.47
CA LEU A 284 -16.00 25.86 9.32
C LEU A 284 -16.62 27.18 9.78
N CYS A 285 -17.95 27.32 9.70
CA CYS A 285 -18.66 28.54 10.13
C CYS A 285 -18.58 28.81 11.65
N LYS A 286 -18.07 27.84 12.43
CA LYS A 286 -17.90 27.95 13.89
C LYS A 286 -16.53 28.51 14.30
N PHE A 287 -15.64 28.78 13.34
CA PHE A 287 -14.26 29.19 13.58
C PHE A 287 -13.97 30.56 12.95
N GLN A 288 -12.99 31.26 13.52
CA GLN A 288 -12.40 32.46 12.93
C GLN A 288 -10.96 32.15 12.51
N LYS A 289 -10.44 32.84 11.50
CA LYS A 289 -9.05 32.65 11.07
C LYS A 289 -8.07 32.89 12.22
N ILE A 290 -7.12 31.97 12.36
CA ILE A 290 -5.91 32.13 13.18
C ILE A 290 -4.67 31.95 12.31
N GLU A 291 -3.53 32.36 12.83
CA GLU A 291 -2.22 32.00 12.27
C GLU A 291 -1.67 30.82 13.10
N PRO A 292 -1.76 29.57 12.60
CA PRO A 292 -1.36 28.40 13.36
C PRO A 292 0.16 28.35 13.54
N ASN A 293 0.63 28.21 14.78
CA ASN A 293 2.05 28.05 15.10
C ASN A 293 2.50 26.58 14.93
N THR A 294 2.36 26.06 13.71
CA THR A 294 2.60 24.63 13.37
C THR A 294 3.62 24.47 12.25
N SER A 295 4.29 25.55 11.83
CA SER A 295 5.22 25.52 10.71
C SER A 295 6.46 24.68 11.07
N VAL A 296 6.81 23.73 10.20
CA VAL A 296 8.09 23.01 10.29
C VAL A 296 9.18 23.90 9.67
N PRO A 297 10.23 24.34 10.39
CA PRO A 297 11.31 25.15 9.82
C PRO A 297 12.19 24.31 8.87
N PRO A 298 12.96 24.95 7.96
CA PRO A 298 13.96 24.24 7.17
C PRO A 298 15.06 23.64 8.06
N GLN A 299 15.51 22.43 7.75
CA GLN A 299 16.68 21.83 8.40
C GLN A 299 17.95 22.65 8.10
N LYS A 300 18.75 22.95 9.14
CA LYS A 300 20.04 23.61 8.95
C LYS A 300 21.03 22.62 8.33
N ILE A 301 21.62 23.01 7.20
CA ILE A 301 22.69 22.24 6.52
C ILE A 301 23.90 22.10 7.46
N TRP A 302 24.41 20.88 7.60
CA TRP A 302 25.61 20.61 8.39
C TRP A 302 26.89 21.07 7.70
N ASP A 303 27.89 21.48 8.48
CA ASP A 303 29.21 21.84 7.95
C ASP A 303 30.10 20.61 7.69
N LYS A 304 29.75 19.46 8.26
CA LYS A 304 30.49 18.20 8.11
C LYS A 304 29.57 16.98 8.20
N PRO A 305 29.92 15.87 7.52
CA PRO A 305 29.22 14.61 7.65
C PRO A 305 29.17 14.10 9.10
N ARG A 306 28.15 13.30 9.41
CA ARG A 306 27.97 12.66 10.72
C ARG A 306 27.84 11.14 10.56
N GLU A 307 28.27 10.41 11.58
CA GLU A 307 28.13 8.95 11.65
C GLU A 307 27.45 8.57 12.97
N HIS A 308 26.52 7.62 12.91
CA HIS A 308 25.81 7.10 14.07
C HIS A 308 25.71 5.58 14.01
N TYR A 309 25.75 4.96 15.18
CA TYR A 309 25.58 3.53 15.39
C TYR A 309 24.36 3.29 16.27
N VAL A 310 23.51 2.34 15.89
CA VAL A 310 22.34 1.90 16.65
C VAL A 310 22.28 0.37 16.71
N THR A 311 21.40 -0.19 17.54
CA THR A 311 21.22 -1.63 17.67
C THR A 311 19.81 -2.06 17.31
N CYS A 312 19.65 -3.32 16.93
CA CYS A 312 18.35 -3.93 16.64
C CYS A 312 18.24 -5.34 17.22
N ALA A 313 17.09 -5.99 17.06
CA ALA A 313 16.92 -7.36 17.48
C ALA A 313 17.66 -8.33 16.55
N THR A 314 18.15 -9.44 17.09
CA THR A 314 18.71 -10.53 16.28
C THR A 314 17.62 -11.20 15.44
N ASP A 315 17.84 -11.30 14.14
CA ASP A 315 16.95 -12.05 13.26
C ASP A 315 17.33 -13.54 13.25
N SER A 316 16.46 -14.36 13.86
CA SER A 316 16.60 -15.84 13.88
C SER A 316 16.47 -16.47 12.49
N LEU A 317 15.87 -15.76 11.54
CA LEU A 317 15.62 -16.18 10.16
C LEU A 317 16.56 -15.49 9.16
N ALA A 318 17.54 -14.72 9.61
CA ALA A 318 18.54 -14.12 8.74
C ALA A 318 19.29 -15.14 7.88
N THR A 319 19.62 -14.76 6.64
CA THR A 319 20.35 -15.59 5.68
C THR A 319 21.74 -16.02 6.16
N ASP A 320 22.43 -15.19 6.95
CA ASP A 320 23.67 -15.56 7.62
C ASP A 320 23.63 -15.03 9.05
N SER A 321 23.64 -15.93 10.03
CA SER A 321 23.61 -15.60 11.46
C SER A 321 24.77 -14.69 11.91
N LYS A 322 25.87 -14.61 11.16
CA LYS A 322 27.03 -13.76 11.46
C LYS A 322 27.02 -12.44 10.68
N LYS A 323 26.13 -12.28 9.70
CA LYS A 323 26.04 -11.09 8.84
C LYS A 323 24.61 -10.54 8.85
N GLN A 324 24.33 -9.72 9.86
CA GLN A 324 23.04 -9.05 10.02
C GLN A 324 23.19 -7.54 10.22
N THR A 325 24.39 -6.99 9.97
CA THR A 325 24.58 -5.55 10.06
C THR A 325 23.94 -4.88 8.85
N MET A 326 23.40 -3.68 9.06
CA MET A 326 22.90 -2.77 8.04
C MET A 326 23.74 -1.50 8.06
N VAL A 327 24.03 -0.95 6.88
CA VAL A 327 24.68 0.35 6.76
C VAL A 327 24.06 1.14 5.62
N SER A 328 23.83 2.43 5.83
CA SER A 328 23.46 3.35 4.76
C SER A 328 24.25 4.66 4.82
N VAL A 329 24.35 5.30 3.66
CA VAL A 329 24.83 6.67 3.51
C VAL A 329 23.67 7.48 2.92
N SER A 330 23.28 8.52 3.64
CA SER A 330 22.11 9.34 3.35
C SER A 330 22.50 10.80 3.14
N TYR A 331 21.86 11.48 2.20
CA TYR A 331 22.15 12.85 1.80
C TYR A 331 20.87 13.69 1.88
N LEU A 332 20.91 14.81 2.60
CA LEU A 332 19.80 15.76 2.60
C LEU A 332 19.73 16.47 1.24
N LEU A 333 18.54 16.61 0.68
CA LEU A 333 18.30 17.14 -0.66
C LEU A 333 17.52 18.47 -0.61
N ALA A 334 16.77 18.77 -1.67
CA ALA A 334 15.97 19.97 -1.80
C ALA A 334 14.67 19.91 -0.97
N ASN A 335 14.11 21.09 -0.72
CA ASN A 335 12.77 21.23 -0.17
C ASN A 335 11.73 20.73 -1.18
N ILE A 336 10.78 19.89 -0.74
CA ILE A 336 9.82 19.24 -1.62
C ILE A 336 8.81 20.19 -2.28
N THR A 337 8.74 21.43 -1.81
CA THR A 337 7.92 22.49 -2.43
C THR A 337 8.51 23.00 -3.76
N ASP A 338 9.78 22.74 -4.05
CA ASP A 338 10.33 22.82 -5.41
C ASP A 338 9.95 21.54 -6.17
N ASN A 339 8.76 21.56 -6.74
CA ASN A 339 8.16 20.39 -7.38
C ASN A 339 8.93 19.87 -8.59
N PHE A 340 9.57 20.75 -9.39
CA PHE A 340 10.36 20.30 -10.53
C PHE A 340 11.68 19.68 -10.07
N GLU A 341 12.39 20.34 -9.15
CA GLU A 341 13.64 19.82 -8.61
C GLU A 341 13.41 18.48 -7.90
N THR A 342 12.32 18.34 -7.13
CA THR A 342 11.92 17.08 -6.49
C THR A 342 11.58 15.99 -7.50
N PHE A 343 10.85 16.31 -8.58
CA PHE A 343 10.61 15.37 -9.68
C PHE A 343 11.93 14.92 -10.34
N MET A 344 12.84 15.84 -10.60
CA MET A 344 14.15 15.55 -11.18
C MET A 344 15.00 14.68 -10.25
N LEU A 345 15.01 14.95 -8.94
CA LEU A 345 15.72 14.14 -7.96
C LEU A 345 15.12 12.73 -7.81
N ASN A 346 13.79 12.58 -7.90
CA ASN A 346 13.12 11.28 -8.00
C ASN A 346 13.54 10.49 -9.24
N PHE A 347 13.60 11.17 -10.39
CA PHE A 347 14.09 10.60 -11.64
C PHE A 347 15.56 10.16 -11.51
N LEU A 348 16.42 11.03 -10.95
CA LEU A 348 17.84 10.76 -10.75
C LEU A 348 18.08 9.60 -9.77
N SER A 349 17.35 9.57 -8.65
CA SER A 349 17.38 8.48 -7.68
C SER A 349 17.06 7.14 -8.35
N SER A 350 16.00 7.09 -9.16
CA SER A 350 15.63 5.88 -9.90
C SER A 350 16.73 5.42 -10.88
N LEU A 351 17.46 6.34 -11.51
CA LEU A 351 18.62 5.99 -12.34
C LEU A 351 19.81 5.46 -11.52
N LEU A 352 19.98 5.92 -10.29
CA LEU A 352 21.09 5.55 -9.40
C LEU A 352 20.91 4.16 -8.76
N VAL A 353 19.69 3.77 -8.39
CA VAL A 353 19.43 2.51 -7.65
C VAL A 353 18.47 1.53 -8.36
N GLY A 354 17.75 1.97 -9.40
CA GLY A 354 16.69 1.19 -10.04
C GLY A 354 17.21 0.06 -10.93
N GLY A 355 17.04 -1.18 -10.47
CA GLY A 355 17.28 -2.39 -11.25
C GLY A 355 18.77 -2.72 -11.48
N PRO A 356 19.05 -3.85 -12.15
CA PRO A 356 20.41 -4.39 -12.28
C PRO A 356 21.36 -3.53 -13.16
N ASN A 357 20.80 -2.60 -13.93
CA ASN A 357 21.60 -1.67 -14.74
C ASN A 357 22.03 -0.42 -13.98
N SER A 358 21.51 -0.19 -12.78
CA SER A 358 21.84 0.99 -11.98
C SER A 358 23.26 0.91 -11.39
N PRO A 359 23.95 2.05 -11.26
CA PRO A 359 25.33 2.08 -10.78
C PRO A 359 25.46 1.49 -9.38
N PHE A 360 24.55 1.82 -8.45
CA PHE A 360 24.65 1.28 -7.09
C PHE A 360 24.26 -0.20 -7.01
N TYR A 361 23.33 -0.70 -7.83
CA TYR A 361 23.07 -2.14 -7.87
C TYR A 361 24.32 -2.91 -8.30
N LYS A 362 24.95 -2.48 -9.40
CA LYS A 362 26.19 -3.11 -9.91
C LYS A 362 27.32 -3.07 -8.88
N ALA A 363 27.49 -1.93 -8.20
CA ALA A 363 28.60 -1.72 -7.28
C ALA A 363 28.39 -2.38 -5.91
N LEU A 364 27.14 -2.48 -5.42
CA LEU A 364 26.84 -2.95 -4.07
C LEU A 364 26.24 -4.36 -4.06
N ILE A 365 25.17 -4.58 -4.82
CA ILE A 365 24.41 -5.85 -4.79
C ILE A 365 25.22 -6.96 -5.46
N GLU A 366 25.73 -6.71 -6.66
CA GLU A 366 26.50 -7.73 -7.40
C GLU A 366 27.89 -7.97 -6.82
N ALA A 367 28.43 -7.04 -6.00
CA ALA A 367 29.67 -7.25 -5.27
C ALA A 367 29.54 -8.34 -4.18
N GLY A 368 28.32 -8.74 -3.81
CA GLY A 368 28.07 -9.84 -2.88
C GLY A 368 28.47 -9.54 -1.43
N LEU A 369 28.61 -8.26 -1.07
CA LEU A 369 28.99 -7.82 0.28
C LEU A 369 27.84 -7.94 1.28
N GLY A 370 26.59 -7.84 0.79
CA GLY A 370 25.35 -7.98 1.57
C GLY A 370 24.31 -8.86 0.86
N THR A 371 23.10 -8.90 1.40
CA THR A 371 21.98 -9.67 0.86
C THR A 371 21.02 -8.82 0.02
N ASP A 372 20.82 -7.56 0.39
CA ASP A 372 19.97 -6.60 -0.30
C ASP A 372 20.38 -5.15 0.06
N PHE A 373 19.73 -4.16 -0.54
CA PHE A 373 19.86 -2.76 -0.17
C PHE A 373 19.41 -2.50 1.28
N SER A 374 19.96 -1.45 1.91
CA SER A 374 19.44 -0.97 3.19
C SER A 374 18.00 -0.45 3.07
N PRO A 375 17.23 -0.41 4.17
CA PRO A 375 15.91 0.23 4.19
C PRO A 375 15.95 1.69 3.70
N ASP A 376 14.83 2.16 3.18
CA ASP A 376 14.64 3.50 2.58
C ASP A 376 15.57 3.81 1.38
N VAL A 377 16.12 2.80 0.69
CA VAL A 377 16.97 3.04 -0.49
C VAL A 377 16.26 3.88 -1.56
N GLY A 378 17.00 4.84 -2.13
CA GLY A 378 16.45 5.83 -3.03
C GLY A 378 16.07 7.10 -2.29
N ILE A 379 15.15 7.87 -2.86
CA ILE A 379 14.71 9.15 -2.31
C ILE A 379 13.47 8.97 -1.45
N ASN A 380 13.46 9.63 -0.31
CA ASN A 380 12.31 9.83 0.53
C ASN A 380 11.91 11.31 0.46
N SER A 381 10.67 11.56 0.04
CA SER A 381 10.08 12.90 -0.07
C SER A 381 8.87 13.08 0.83
N SER A 382 8.78 12.33 1.94
CA SER A 382 7.66 12.44 2.88
C SER A 382 7.85 13.56 3.91
N THR A 383 9.05 14.12 4.01
CA THR A 383 9.43 15.24 4.90
C THR A 383 9.68 16.52 4.10
N ARG A 384 9.74 17.68 4.79
CA ARG A 384 9.92 19.00 4.18
C ARG A 384 11.11 19.08 3.24
N GLU A 385 12.27 18.62 3.69
CA GLU A 385 13.46 18.44 2.87
C GLU A 385 13.59 16.96 2.54
N ALA A 386 13.58 16.61 1.25
CA ALA A 386 13.78 15.22 0.84
C ALA A 386 15.18 14.74 1.22
N TYR A 387 15.38 13.44 1.28
CA TYR A 387 16.71 12.84 1.42
C TYR A 387 16.86 11.61 0.53
N PHE A 388 18.09 11.32 0.10
CA PHE A 388 18.42 10.10 -0.64
C PHE A 388 19.30 9.20 0.21
N THR A 389 19.01 7.91 0.21
CA THR A 389 19.70 6.88 0.99
C THR A 389 20.19 5.78 0.06
N VAL A 390 21.40 5.28 0.30
CA VAL A 390 21.92 4.08 -0.35
C VAL A 390 22.82 3.31 0.60
N GLY A 391 22.74 1.98 0.57
CA GLY A 391 23.42 1.13 1.54
C GLY A 391 23.13 -0.35 1.32
N LEU A 392 23.55 -1.20 2.25
CA LEU A 392 23.32 -2.63 2.22
C LEU A 392 22.85 -3.14 3.58
N GLN A 393 22.09 -4.24 3.54
CA GLN A 393 21.77 -5.07 4.70
C GLN A 393 22.36 -6.48 4.55
N GLY A 394 22.39 -7.24 5.65
CA GLY A 394 22.96 -8.59 5.67
C GLY A 394 24.48 -8.60 5.49
N ILE A 395 25.18 -7.57 6.00
CA ILE A 395 26.63 -7.41 5.89
C ILE A 395 27.34 -7.83 7.18
N SER A 396 28.65 -8.09 7.08
CA SER A 396 29.55 -8.11 8.25
C SER A 396 29.93 -6.69 8.65
N GLU A 397 30.11 -6.46 9.95
CA GLU A 397 30.51 -5.15 10.50
C GLU A 397 31.85 -4.66 9.92
N GLU A 398 32.80 -5.57 9.68
CA GLU A 398 34.09 -5.29 9.04
C GLU A 398 33.97 -4.72 7.61
N SER A 399 32.82 -4.89 6.94
CA SER A 399 32.60 -4.42 5.57
C SER A 399 32.09 -2.98 5.48
N ILE A 400 31.79 -2.33 6.60
CA ILE A 400 31.18 -0.99 6.64
C ILE A 400 32.02 0.04 5.87
N ASP A 401 33.32 0.13 6.16
CA ASP A 401 34.20 1.11 5.51
C ASP A 401 34.40 0.83 4.01
N THR A 402 34.45 -0.45 3.63
CA THR A 402 34.50 -0.86 2.23
C THR A 402 33.25 -0.38 1.48
N ILE A 403 32.06 -0.53 2.07
CA ILE A 403 30.80 -0.09 1.47
C ILE A 403 30.74 1.43 1.34
N LYS A 404 31.17 2.18 2.37
CA LYS A 404 31.30 3.65 2.31
C LYS A 404 32.20 4.08 1.15
N GLN A 405 33.33 3.40 0.98
CA GLN A 405 34.27 3.68 -0.11
C GLN A 405 33.65 3.37 -1.48
N ILE A 406 32.97 2.23 -1.63
CA ILE A 406 32.27 1.88 -2.86
C ILE A 406 31.24 2.95 -3.22
N ILE A 407 30.41 3.38 -2.26
CA ILE A 407 29.41 4.44 -2.50
C ILE A 407 30.08 5.73 -3.00
N ALA A 408 31.17 6.16 -2.36
CA ALA A 408 31.91 7.36 -2.77
C ALA A 408 32.51 7.22 -4.18
N THR A 409 33.14 6.08 -4.48
CA THR A 409 33.71 5.79 -5.80
C THR A 409 32.63 5.75 -6.88
N THR A 410 31.49 5.12 -6.62
CA THR A 410 30.38 5.05 -7.57
C THR A 410 29.80 6.43 -7.88
N ILE A 411 29.72 7.33 -6.89
CA ILE A 411 29.33 8.73 -7.13
C ILE A 411 30.32 9.41 -8.09
N ASP A 412 31.62 9.22 -7.88
CA ASP A 412 32.66 9.79 -8.75
C ASP A 412 32.56 9.24 -10.18
N GLU A 413 32.37 7.93 -10.33
CA GLU A 413 32.18 7.28 -11.64
C GLU A 413 30.93 7.79 -12.38
N VAL A 414 29.83 8.03 -11.65
CA VAL A 414 28.60 8.58 -12.25
C VAL A 414 28.81 10.04 -12.68
N ILE A 415 29.58 10.84 -11.93
CA ILE A 415 29.91 12.21 -12.33
C ILE A 415 30.77 12.23 -13.59
N GLU A 416 31.71 11.30 -13.72
CA GLU A 416 32.58 11.19 -14.90
C GLU A 416 31.82 10.68 -16.13
N ASN A 417 31.09 9.57 -15.99
CA ASN A 417 30.53 8.82 -17.12
C ASN A 417 29.07 9.15 -17.45
N GLY A 418 28.31 9.71 -16.50
CA GLY A 418 26.88 9.97 -16.66
C GLY A 418 26.02 8.71 -16.72
N PHE A 419 24.93 8.78 -17.47
CA PHE A 419 23.95 7.69 -17.61
C PHE A 419 23.74 7.33 -19.08
N GLU A 420 23.57 6.04 -19.34
CA GLU A 420 23.19 5.53 -20.66
C GLU A 420 21.85 6.11 -21.11
N LYS A 421 21.77 6.54 -22.37
CA LYS A 421 20.59 7.20 -22.93
C LYS A 421 19.37 6.28 -22.90
N GLU A 422 19.57 5.01 -23.19
CA GLU A 422 18.54 3.96 -23.18
C GLU A 422 17.89 3.84 -21.80
N ARG A 423 18.67 3.98 -20.72
CA ARG A 423 18.14 3.95 -19.35
C ARG A 423 17.31 5.19 -19.03
N ILE A 424 17.71 6.36 -19.52
CA ILE A 424 16.93 7.60 -19.41
C ILE A 424 15.59 7.43 -20.14
N ASP A 425 15.62 6.92 -21.37
CA ASP A 425 14.41 6.68 -22.16
C ASP A 425 13.49 5.61 -21.52
N ALA A 426 14.06 4.56 -20.93
CA ALA A 426 13.33 3.53 -20.19
C ALA A 426 12.58 4.11 -18.99
N LEU A 427 13.24 4.96 -18.20
CA LEU A 427 12.62 5.57 -17.03
C LEU A 427 11.52 6.57 -17.42
N LEU A 428 11.73 7.35 -18.49
CA LEU A 428 10.70 8.25 -19.01
C LEU A 428 9.48 7.48 -19.56
N HIS A 429 9.71 6.32 -20.19
CA HIS A 429 8.65 5.41 -20.60
C HIS A 429 7.89 4.83 -19.40
N LYS A 430 8.59 4.43 -18.34
CA LYS A 430 7.98 3.95 -17.09
C LYS A 430 7.06 5.00 -16.45
N ILE A 431 7.49 6.27 -16.44
CA ILE A 431 6.65 7.39 -15.97
C ILE A 431 5.40 7.55 -16.85
N GLU A 432 5.53 7.46 -18.18
CA GLU A 432 4.36 7.52 -19.09
C GLU A 432 3.34 6.41 -18.79
N ILE A 433 3.79 5.18 -18.53
CA ILE A 433 2.91 4.07 -18.16
C ILE A 433 2.20 4.36 -16.83
N GLN A 434 2.93 4.80 -15.81
CA GLN A 434 2.34 5.13 -14.50
C GLN A 434 1.27 6.21 -14.62
N MET A 435 1.47 7.21 -15.49
CA MET A 435 0.48 8.25 -15.76
C MET A 435 -0.78 7.71 -16.45
N LYS A 436 -0.63 6.75 -17.36
CA LYS A 436 -1.75 6.20 -18.13
C LYS A 436 -2.52 5.10 -17.40
N HIS A 437 -1.87 4.39 -16.48
CA HIS A 437 -2.46 3.29 -15.72
C HIS A 437 -3.70 3.73 -14.93
N GLN A 438 -4.78 2.94 -15.03
CA GLN A 438 -6.06 3.24 -14.38
C GLN A 438 -6.19 2.41 -13.10
N SER A 439 -6.15 3.06 -11.94
CA SER A 439 -6.34 2.45 -10.62
C SER A 439 -7.75 2.71 -10.09
N THR A 440 -8.32 1.74 -9.39
CA THR A 440 -9.64 1.86 -8.71
C THR A 440 -9.60 2.76 -7.47
N HIS A 441 -8.41 3.10 -6.98
CA HIS A 441 -8.19 3.95 -5.79
C HIS A 441 -7.47 5.25 -6.14
N PHE A 442 -7.67 5.76 -7.36
CA PHE A 442 -6.94 6.91 -7.88
C PHE A 442 -7.04 8.16 -6.97
N GLY A 443 -8.23 8.44 -6.42
CA GLY A 443 -8.42 9.54 -5.48
C GLY A 443 -7.56 9.43 -4.21
N LEU A 444 -7.39 8.21 -3.68
CA LEU A 444 -6.59 7.98 -2.46
C LEU A 444 -5.10 8.14 -2.77
N VAL A 445 -4.65 7.59 -3.89
CA VAL A 445 -3.27 7.72 -4.36
C VAL A 445 -2.93 9.20 -4.59
N LEU A 446 -3.81 9.97 -5.20
CA LEU A 446 -3.61 11.41 -5.39
C LEU A 446 -3.53 12.16 -4.05
N ALA A 447 -4.49 11.93 -3.15
CA ALA A 447 -4.50 12.59 -1.84
C ALA A 447 -3.20 12.32 -1.05
N SER A 448 -2.73 11.07 -1.05
CA SER A 448 -1.47 10.70 -0.39
C SER A 448 -0.24 11.32 -1.07
N ASN A 449 -0.19 11.33 -2.40
CA ASN A 449 0.98 11.85 -3.14
C ASN A 449 1.19 13.35 -2.98
N ILE A 450 0.11 14.13 -2.80
CA ILE A 450 0.22 15.59 -2.62
C ILE A 450 0.41 16.00 -1.15
N ALA A 451 0.15 15.11 -0.20
CA ALA A 451 0.01 15.43 1.23
C ALA A 451 1.23 16.15 1.80
N SER A 452 2.43 15.59 1.64
CA SER A 452 3.67 16.17 2.19
C SER A 452 3.98 17.53 1.57
N CYS A 453 3.91 17.67 0.24
CA CYS A 453 4.18 18.95 -0.42
C CYS A 453 3.17 20.02 0.03
N TRP A 454 1.89 19.66 0.10
CA TRP A 454 0.84 20.57 0.51
C TRP A 454 0.93 20.95 2.01
N ASN A 455 1.46 20.06 2.85
CA ASN A 455 1.73 20.30 4.27
C ASN A 455 2.66 21.51 4.49
N HIS A 456 3.59 21.72 3.56
CA HIS A 456 4.60 22.78 3.61
C HIS A 456 4.26 23.97 2.70
N GLU A 457 2.99 24.16 2.38
CA GLU A 457 2.48 25.24 1.53
C GLU A 457 2.96 25.17 0.06
N GLY A 458 3.41 23.99 -0.40
CA GLY A 458 3.67 23.75 -1.82
C GLY A 458 2.38 23.68 -2.64
N ASP A 459 2.48 23.86 -3.96
CA ASP A 459 1.32 23.80 -4.84
C ASP A 459 0.99 22.35 -5.25
N PRO A 460 -0.10 21.76 -4.74
CA PRO A 460 -0.47 20.39 -5.09
C PRO A 460 -0.93 20.24 -6.55
N VAL A 461 -1.40 21.31 -7.19
CA VAL A 461 -1.84 21.24 -8.60
C VAL A 461 -0.66 21.09 -9.54
N ASP A 462 0.48 21.71 -9.20
CA ASP A 462 1.68 21.59 -10.00
C ASP A 462 2.25 20.16 -9.97
N LEU A 463 2.09 19.40 -8.88
CA LEU A 463 2.44 17.97 -8.82
C LEU A 463 1.64 17.12 -9.83
N LEU A 464 0.42 17.52 -10.18
CA LEU A 464 -0.42 16.80 -11.13
C LEU A 464 0.05 16.96 -12.58
N LYS A 465 0.85 18.01 -12.87
CA LYS A 465 1.31 18.35 -14.23
C LYS A 465 2.58 17.59 -14.61
N ILE A 466 2.49 16.26 -14.60
CA ILE A 466 3.65 15.39 -14.84
C ILE A 466 4.13 15.53 -16.29
N ALA A 467 3.23 15.71 -17.26
CA ALA A 467 3.60 15.88 -18.65
C ALA A 467 4.49 17.14 -18.86
N GLU A 468 4.14 18.25 -18.22
CA GLU A 468 4.92 19.50 -18.26
C GLU A 468 6.33 19.28 -17.68
N LYS A 469 6.44 18.58 -16.55
CA LYS A 469 7.72 18.25 -15.90
C LYS A 469 8.59 17.34 -16.76
N VAL A 470 8.01 16.34 -17.40
CA VAL A 470 8.72 15.47 -18.36
C VAL A 470 9.25 16.29 -19.54
N THR A 471 8.44 17.18 -20.11
CA THR A 471 8.88 18.07 -21.20
C THR A 471 10.01 18.98 -20.77
N GLN A 472 9.92 19.57 -19.57
CA GLN A 472 10.96 20.43 -19.00
C GLN A 472 12.27 19.64 -18.76
N LEU A 473 12.20 18.43 -18.21
CA LEU A 473 13.37 17.57 -18.03
C LEU A 473 14.02 17.22 -19.37
N ARG A 474 13.23 16.84 -20.39
CA ARG A 474 13.75 16.56 -21.74
C ARG A 474 14.44 17.78 -22.36
N HIS A 475 13.94 18.98 -22.10
CA HIS A 475 14.56 20.22 -22.55
C HIS A 475 15.93 20.42 -21.90
N TYR A 476 16.04 20.31 -20.57
CA TYR A 476 17.33 20.43 -19.87
C TYR A 476 18.36 19.39 -20.32
N LEU A 477 17.94 18.13 -20.49
CA LEU A 477 18.81 17.06 -21.00
C LEU A 477 19.33 17.33 -22.42
N LYS A 478 18.55 18.07 -23.23
CA LYS A 478 18.94 18.44 -24.61
C LYS A 478 19.88 19.64 -24.64
N GLU A 479 19.66 20.63 -23.77
CA GLU A 479 20.49 21.83 -23.70
C GLU A 479 21.85 21.58 -23.06
N ASP A 480 21.90 20.74 -22.03
CA ASP A 480 23.12 20.41 -21.31
C ASP A 480 23.27 18.88 -21.15
N PRO A 481 24.11 18.23 -21.97
CA PRO A 481 24.37 16.79 -21.87
C PRO A 481 24.90 16.34 -20.50
N HIS A 482 25.48 17.26 -19.71
CA HIS A 482 26.03 16.98 -18.38
C HIS A 482 25.08 17.38 -17.24
N PHE A 483 23.82 17.71 -17.55
CA PHE A 483 22.85 18.19 -16.57
C PHE A 483 22.73 17.26 -15.36
N LEU A 484 22.55 15.95 -15.59
CA LEU A 484 22.40 14.97 -14.52
C LEU A 484 23.69 14.82 -13.71
N GLN A 485 24.87 14.82 -14.35
CA GLN A 485 26.15 14.73 -13.64
C GLN A 485 26.39 15.94 -12.73
N LYS A 486 26.00 17.15 -13.18
CA LYS A 486 26.05 18.36 -12.34
C LYS A 486 25.15 18.24 -11.11
N LYS A 487 23.94 17.68 -11.28
CA LYS A 487 23.03 17.40 -10.15
C LYS A 487 23.61 16.36 -9.20
N VAL A 488 24.22 15.29 -9.71
CA VAL A 488 24.88 14.29 -8.87
C VAL A 488 26.01 14.93 -8.05
N LYS A 489 26.85 15.73 -8.69
CA LYS A 489 27.94 16.44 -8.02
C LYS A 489 27.40 17.38 -6.92
N GLN A 490 26.40 18.19 -7.24
CA GLN A 490 25.78 19.14 -6.31
C GLN A 490 25.19 18.45 -5.07
N TYR A 491 24.38 17.41 -5.25
CA TYR A 491 23.59 16.83 -4.16
C TYR A 491 24.27 15.70 -3.40
N PHE A 492 25.28 15.05 -3.99
CA PHE A 492 25.95 13.91 -3.35
C PHE A 492 27.44 14.15 -3.08
N LYS A 493 28.20 14.69 -4.05
CA LYS A 493 29.65 14.86 -3.89
C LYS A 493 30.01 16.06 -3.02
N ASP A 494 29.42 17.20 -3.31
CA ASP A 494 29.73 18.49 -2.68
C ASP A 494 28.85 18.75 -1.43
N ASN A 495 27.95 17.83 -1.09
CA ASN A 495 26.97 17.99 -0.02
C ASN A 495 27.54 17.55 1.35
N PRO A 496 27.77 18.49 2.29
CA PRO A 496 28.30 18.16 3.61
C PRO A 496 27.25 17.55 4.55
N HIS A 497 25.95 17.68 4.25
CA HIS A 497 24.86 17.12 5.05
C HIS A 497 24.64 15.64 4.70
N ARG A 498 25.63 14.84 5.08
CA ARG A 498 25.69 13.41 4.85
C ARG A 498 25.68 12.65 6.16
N LEU A 499 24.77 11.70 6.30
CA LEU A 499 24.68 10.79 7.43
C LEU A 499 25.14 9.38 7.02
N THR A 500 26.05 8.79 7.78
CA THR A 500 26.25 7.33 7.76
C THR A 500 25.57 6.74 8.98
N LEU A 501 24.63 5.82 8.77
CA LEU A 501 23.97 5.07 9.84
C LEU A 501 24.35 3.60 9.72
N SER A 502 24.88 3.02 10.79
CA SER A 502 25.08 1.58 10.92
C SER A 502 24.21 1.02 12.04
N MET A 503 23.71 -0.20 11.84
CA MET A 503 22.88 -0.90 12.79
C MET A 503 23.26 -2.38 12.85
N SER A 504 23.54 -2.89 14.04
CA SER A 504 23.91 -4.30 14.24
C SER A 504 22.99 -4.96 15.27
N PRO A 505 22.77 -6.29 15.17
CA PRO A 505 21.93 -7.00 16.11
C PRO A 505 22.55 -7.05 17.51
N ASP A 506 21.71 -6.92 18.52
CA ASP A 506 22.01 -7.17 19.92
C ASP A 506 21.11 -8.29 20.43
N ALA A 507 21.71 -9.40 20.87
CA ALA A 507 20.96 -10.56 21.36
C ALA A 507 20.10 -10.23 22.59
N ALA A 508 20.46 -9.20 23.36
CA ALA A 508 19.73 -8.75 24.53
C ALA A 508 18.80 -7.55 24.22
N PHE A 509 18.55 -7.22 22.94
CA PHE A 509 17.79 -6.02 22.56
C PHE A 509 16.39 -5.96 23.20
N HIS A 510 15.56 -6.99 22.97
CA HIS A 510 14.22 -7.03 23.54
C HIS A 510 14.23 -7.21 25.06
N ASP A 511 15.20 -7.94 25.62
CA ASP A 511 15.35 -8.08 27.07
C ASP A 511 15.67 -6.72 27.73
N LYS A 512 16.53 -5.91 27.12
CA LYS A 512 16.86 -4.55 27.56
C LYS A 512 15.65 -3.62 27.46
N GLN A 513 14.87 -3.73 26.38
CA GLN A 513 13.62 -2.97 26.23
C GLN A 513 12.60 -3.36 27.30
N ALA A 514 12.38 -4.66 27.51
CA ALA A 514 11.46 -5.18 28.52
C ALA A 514 11.88 -4.78 29.94
N ALA A 515 13.18 -4.81 30.25
CA ALA A 515 13.72 -4.31 31.52
C ALA A 515 13.46 -2.81 31.70
N SER A 516 13.70 -2.01 30.65
CA SER A 516 13.44 -0.56 30.68
C SER A 516 11.94 -0.25 30.86
N GLU A 517 11.07 -1.03 30.24
CA GLU A 517 9.62 -0.93 30.41
C GLU A 517 9.20 -1.31 31.83
N ALA A 518 9.76 -2.39 32.40
CA ALA A 518 9.48 -2.84 33.75
C ALA A 518 9.96 -1.83 34.82
N ASP A 519 11.14 -1.23 34.64
CA ASP A 519 11.67 -0.18 35.51
C ASP A 519 10.77 1.06 35.45
N LYS A 520 10.32 1.46 34.26
CA LYS A 520 9.40 2.59 34.08
C LYS A 520 8.01 2.32 34.68
N LEU A 521 7.50 1.11 34.53
CA LEU A 521 6.26 0.68 35.17
C LEU A 521 6.39 0.77 36.69
N LYS A 522 7.49 0.25 37.24
CA LYS A 522 7.77 0.29 38.68
C LYS A 522 7.86 1.72 39.19
N GLU A 523 8.62 2.59 38.52
CA GLU A 523 8.73 4.01 38.87
C GLU A 523 7.35 4.68 38.91
N LYS A 524 6.52 4.47 37.88
CA LYS A 524 5.17 5.03 37.85
C LYS A 524 4.29 4.51 38.98
N VAL A 525 4.32 3.20 39.26
CA VAL A 525 3.48 2.58 40.30
C VAL A 525 3.90 3.00 41.70
N GLU A 526 5.21 3.13 41.95
CA GLU A 526 5.76 3.60 43.24
C GLU A 526 5.46 5.08 43.50
N ALA A 527 5.32 5.88 42.44
CA ALA A 527 4.92 7.28 42.54
C ALA A 527 3.43 7.50 42.86
N LEU A 528 2.58 6.47 42.72
CA LEU A 528 1.14 6.60 42.98
C LEU A 528 0.84 6.65 44.48
N SER A 529 0.07 7.65 44.87
CA SER A 529 -0.64 7.66 46.15
C SER A 529 -1.72 6.57 46.22
N GLU A 530 -2.13 6.19 47.42
CA GLU A 530 -3.20 5.20 47.61
C GLU A 530 -4.54 5.65 46.99
N GLU A 531 -4.80 6.97 46.98
CA GLU A 531 -5.98 7.53 46.32
C GLU A 531 -5.89 7.40 44.79
N GLU A 532 -4.72 7.64 44.19
CA GLU A 532 -4.54 7.45 42.74
C GLU A 532 -4.65 5.98 42.33
N LYS A 533 -4.14 5.05 43.14
CA LYS A 533 -4.31 3.60 42.91
C LYS A 533 -5.79 3.22 42.92
N LYS A 534 -6.56 3.75 43.88
CA LYS A 534 -8.00 3.54 43.95
C LYS A 534 -8.72 4.11 42.72
N GLN A 535 -8.34 5.31 42.27
CA GLN A 535 -8.91 5.92 41.06
C GLN A 535 -8.59 5.13 39.80
N ILE A 536 -7.38 4.56 39.69
CA ILE A 536 -7.01 3.68 38.56
C ILE A 536 -7.88 2.43 38.55
N TYR A 537 -8.09 1.80 39.70
CA TYR A 537 -8.98 0.64 39.82
C TYR A 537 -10.43 0.98 39.41
N GLU A 538 -10.98 2.06 39.95
CA GLU A 538 -12.36 2.50 39.65
C GLU A 538 -12.54 2.84 38.17
N LYS A 539 -11.61 3.58 37.57
CA LYS A 539 -11.64 3.90 36.13
C LYS A 539 -11.42 2.68 35.24
N GLY A 540 -10.62 1.71 35.68
CA GLY A 540 -10.45 0.43 34.98
C GLY A 540 -11.76 -0.36 34.91
N LEU A 541 -12.51 -0.39 36.02
CA LEU A 541 -13.85 -0.99 36.04
C LEU A 541 -14.85 -0.22 35.18
N GLU A 542 -14.82 1.12 35.22
CA GLU A 542 -15.67 1.96 34.38
C GLU A 542 -15.40 1.73 32.88
N LEU A 543 -14.13 1.67 32.49
CA LEU A 543 -13.74 1.36 31.11
C LEU A 543 -14.27 -0.03 30.67
N LEU A 544 -14.13 -1.04 31.53
CA LEU A 544 -14.63 -2.39 31.26
C LEU A 544 -16.16 -2.44 31.11
N ASP A 545 -16.90 -1.71 31.96
CA ASP A 545 -18.36 -1.57 31.83
C ASP A 545 -18.71 -0.89 30.51
N LEU A 546 -18.03 0.21 30.18
CA LEU A 546 -18.25 0.93 28.93
C LEU A 546 -17.97 0.07 27.69
N GLN A 547 -17.00 -0.86 27.76
CA GLN A 547 -16.65 -1.78 26.66
C GLN A 547 -17.72 -2.85 26.49
N SER A 548 -18.23 -3.35 27.61
CA SER A 548 -19.19 -4.46 27.64
C SER A 548 -20.63 -4.02 27.37
N LYS A 549 -20.96 -2.76 27.66
CA LYS A 549 -22.33 -2.26 27.64
C LYS A 549 -22.85 -1.99 26.22
N PRO A 550 -24.00 -2.57 25.83
CA PRO A 550 -24.66 -2.19 24.59
C PRO A 550 -25.05 -0.72 24.60
N GLN A 551 -24.76 -0.01 23.51
CA GLN A 551 -25.06 1.42 23.36
C GLN A 551 -26.09 1.64 22.25
N ASP A 552 -26.95 2.64 22.42
CA ASP A 552 -27.76 3.13 21.31
C ASP A 552 -26.85 3.79 20.26
N THR A 553 -27.07 3.46 19.00
CA THR A 553 -26.31 3.97 17.84
C THR A 553 -27.19 4.70 16.84
N SER A 554 -28.43 5.02 17.23
CA SER A 554 -29.43 5.69 16.41
C SER A 554 -29.01 7.09 15.94
N CYS A 555 -28.11 7.76 16.69
CA CYS A 555 -27.58 9.08 16.31
C CYS A 555 -26.67 9.03 15.08
N LEU A 556 -26.07 7.87 14.77
CA LEU A 556 -25.22 7.72 13.59
C LEU A 556 -26.07 7.63 12.32
N PRO A 557 -25.65 8.24 11.21
CA PRO A 557 -26.28 7.98 9.93
C PRO A 557 -26.08 6.52 9.52
N ALA A 558 -26.94 6.02 8.63
CA ALA A 558 -26.79 4.71 8.02
C ALA A 558 -27.45 4.65 6.66
N LEU A 559 -26.85 3.88 5.76
CA LEU A 559 -27.58 3.30 4.66
C LEU A 559 -28.50 2.17 5.14
N LYS A 560 -29.41 1.77 4.26
CA LYS A 560 -30.27 0.59 4.41
C LYS A 560 -29.85 -0.46 3.40
N VAL A 561 -30.27 -1.70 3.64
CA VAL A 561 -30.10 -2.81 2.68
C VAL A 561 -30.73 -2.47 1.31
N SER A 562 -31.79 -1.66 1.30
CA SER A 562 -32.44 -1.18 0.06
C SER A 562 -31.56 -0.24 -0.78
N ASP A 563 -30.48 0.30 -0.22
CA ASP A 563 -29.54 1.18 -0.92
C ASP A 563 -28.42 0.38 -1.63
N ILE A 564 -28.40 -0.94 -1.44
CA ILE A 564 -27.51 -1.85 -2.18
C ILE A 564 -28.14 -2.14 -3.53
N GLU A 565 -27.38 -1.96 -4.59
CA GLU A 565 -27.82 -2.30 -5.95
C GLU A 565 -28.24 -3.78 -6.03
N PRO A 566 -29.49 -4.09 -6.42
CA PRO A 566 -29.96 -5.48 -6.45
C PRO A 566 -29.25 -6.37 -7.47
N ARG A 567 -28.52 -5.76 -8.42
CA ARG A 567 -27.80 -6.44 -9.50
C ARG A 567 -26.47 -5.75 -9.76
N ILE A 568 -25.46 -6.57 -10.04
CA ILE A 568 -24.18 -6.10 -10.57
C ILE A 568 -24.27 -5.98 -12.10
N PRO A 569 -23.54 -5.05 -12.73
CA PRO A 569 -23.36 -5.07 -14.16
C PRO A 569 -22.59 -6.34 -14.56
N PHE A 570 -23.07 -7.04 -15.58
CA PHE A 570 -22.35 -8.21 -16.12
C PHE A 570 -21.16 -7.73 -16.95
N THR A 571 -20.00 -8.33 -16.71
CA THR A 571 -18.81 -8.09 -17.53
C THR A 571 -18.97 -8.74 -18.88
N GLU A 572 -18.99 -7.95 -19.95
CA GLU A 572 -18.98 -8.46 -21.32
C GLU A 572 -17.60 -9.06 -21.63
N LEU A 573 -17.60 -10.33 -22.05
CA LEU A 573 -16.42 -11.11 -22.37
C LEU A 573 -16.62 -11.78 -23.72
N GLU A 574 -15.58 -11.77 -24.54
CA GLU A 574 -15.51 -12.56 -25.77
C GLU A 574 -14.50 -13.69 -25.56
N MET A 575 -14.91 -14.92 -25.84
CA MET A 575 -14.06 -16.10 -25.76
C MET A 575 -13.70 -16.56 -27.17
N ALA A 576 -12.41 -16.68 -27.47
CA ALA A 576 -11.93 -17.28 -28.70
C ALA A 576 -10.99 -18.45 -28.41
N HIS A 577 -10.82 -19.33 -29.40
CA HIS A 577 -9.79 -20.36 -29.39
C HIS A 577 -8.71 -19.97 -30.37
N THR A 578 -7.46 -20.11 -29.94
CA THR A 578 -6.29 -19.74 -30.72
C THR A 578 -5.34 -20.92 -30.80
N ALA A 579 -4.69 -21.10 -31.96
CA ALA A 579 -3.90 -22.30 -32.25
C ALA A 579 -4.68 -23.61 -31.98
N GLU A 580 -5.86 -23.76 -32.57
CA GLU A 580 -6.76 -24.93 -32.45
C GLU A 580 -7.44 -25.13 -31.07
N ASP A 581 -6.76 -24.95 -29.92
CA ASP A 581 -7.32 -25.37 -28.61
C ASP A 581 -7.06 -24.43 -27.41
N VAL A 582 -6.24 -23.37 -27.51
CA VAL A 582 -5.94 -22.48 -26.36
C VAL A 582 -7.05 -21.45 -26.18
N PRO A 583 -7.77 -21.43 -25.04
CA PRO A 583 -8.81 -20.43 -24.80
C PRO A 583 -8.19 -19.07 -24.45
N VAL A 584 -8.69 -18.03 -25.12
CA VAL A 584 -8.32 -16.63 -24.87
C VAL A 584 -9.58 -15.83 -24.56
N GLN A 585 -9.58 -15.20 -23.39
CA GLN A 585 -10.61 -14.26 -22.96
C GLN A 585 -10.25 -12.84 -23.37
N TYR A 586 -11.13 -12.16 -24.10
CA TYR A 586 -11.00 -10.75 -24.47
C TYR A 586 -12.04 -9.92 -23.72
N CYS A 587 -11.59 -8.82 -23.10
CA CYS A 587 -12.44 -7.89 -22.38
C CYS A 587 -12.11 -6.46 -22.80
N SER A 588 -13.02 -5.85 -23.57
CA SER A 588 -12.89 -4.46 -24.01
C SER A 588 -13.16 -3.50 -22.85
N GLN A 589 -12.20 -2.64 -22.50
CA GLN A 589 -12.26 -1.73 -21.35
C GLN A 589 -11.58 -0.38 -21.67
N PRO A 590 -11.97 0.73 -21.03
CA PRO A 590 -11.34 2.04 -21.22
C PRO A 590 -9.98 2.14 -20.52
N THR A 591 -8.99 1.39 -21.01
CA THR A 591 -7.68 1.22 -20.35
C THR A 591 -6.70 2.38 -20.54
N ASN A 592 -7.11 3.48 -21.17
CA ASN A 592 -6.26 4.64 -21.49
C ASN A 592 -5.00 4.30 -22.29
N GLY A 593 -5.15 3.44 -23.31
CA GLY A 593 -4.07 3.06 -24.23
C GLY A 593 -3.03 2.10 -23.64
N ILE A 594 -3.46 1.29 -22.66
CA ILE A 594 -2.68 0.21 -22.06
C ILE A 594 -3.32 -1.14 -22.40
N VAL A 595 -2.49 -2.11 -22.77
CA VAL A 595 -2.87 -3.51 -22.92
C VAL A 595 -2.40 -4.28 -21.69
N TYR A 596 -3.29 -5.06 -21.08
CA TYR A 596 -2.97 -5.98 -19.99
C TYR A 596 -3.10 -7.41 -20.47
N PHE A 597 -2.02 -8.17 -20.41
CA PHE A 597 -1.99 -9.58 -20.79
C PHE A 597 -1.77 -10.47 -19.58
N ARG A 598 -2.56 -11.55 -19.49
CA ARG A 598 -2.35 -12.63 -18.53
C ARG A 598 -2.37 -13.98 -19.23
N ALA A 599 -1.56 -14.90 -18.73
CA ALA A 599 -1.64 -16.31 -19.07
C ALA A 599 -1.55 -17.17 -17.80
N ILE A 600 -2.30 -18.26 -17.73
CA ILE A 600 -2.24 -19.22 -16.63
C ILE A 600 -1.87 -20.58 -17.21
N SER A 601 -0.76 -21.13 -16.73
CA SER A 601 -0.27 -22.46 -17.11
C SER A 601 -0.39 -23.44 -15.95
N SER A 602 -0.98 -24.61 -16.21
CA SER A 602 -1.30 -25.63 -15.22
C SER A 602 -0.08 -26.32 -14.61
N LEU A 603 -0.12 -26.61 -13.30
CA LEU A 603 0.91 -27.36 -12.58
C LEU A 603 0.63 -28.89 -12.52
N ASN A 604 -0.47 -29.37 -13.11
CA ASN A 604 -0.95 -30.75 -12.93
C ASN A 604 0.01 -31.84 -13.42
N THR A 605 0.88 -31.53 -14.38
CA THR A 605 1.89 -32.47 -14.90
C THR A 605 3.23 -32.36 -14.17
N LEU A 606 3.42 -31.38 -13.29
CA LEU A 606 4.67 -31.14 -12.58
C LEU A 606 4.91 -32.23 -11.51
N PRO A 607 6.10 -32.88 -11.50
CA PRO A 607 6.51 -33.78 -10.43
C PRO A 607 6.45 -33.13 -9.05
N GLU A 608 5.96 -33.86 -8.04
CA GLU A 608 5.70 -33.30 -6.71
C GLU A 608 6.97 -32.75 -6.04
N GLU A 609 8.13 -33.38 -6.29
CA GLU A 609 9.40 -32.95 -5.70
C GLU A 609 9.90 -31.60 -6.21
N LEU A 610 9.30 -31.07 -7.30
CA LEU A 610 9.61 -29.76 -7.86
C LEU A 610 8.68 -28.65 -7.37
N ARG A 611 7.51 -28.99 -6.79
CA ARG A 611 6.51 -27.99 -6.35
C ARG A 611 7.09 -26.92 -5.40
N PRO A 612 7.88 -27.27 -4.36
CA PRO A 612 8.43 -26.24 -3.45
C PRO A 612 9.33 -25.21 -4.15
N TYR A 613 9.85 -25.51 -5.35
CA TYR A 613 10.73 -24.63 -6.10
C TYR A 613 9.98 -23.75 -7.13
N VAL A 614 8.66 -23.91 -7.26
CA VAL A 614 7.83 -23.11 -8.17
C VAL A 614 7.84 -21.62 -7.79
N PRO A 615 7.67 -21.21 -6.51
CA PRO A 615 7.73 -19.79 -6.17
C PRO A 615 9.10 -19.16 -6.51
N LEU A 616 10.20 -19.89 -6.30
CA LEU A 616 11.54 -19.44 -6.70
C LEU A 616 11.66 -19.32 -8.22
N PHE A 617 11.19 -20.33 -8.97
CA PHE A 617 11.14 -20.26 -10.43
C PHE A 617 10.39 -19.01 -10.92
N CYS A 618 9.21 -18.74 -10.36
CA CYS A 618 8.41 -17.56 -10.69
C CYS A 618 9.15 -16.24 -10.41
N ARG A 619 9.89 -16.15 -9.30
CA ARG A 619 10.65 -14.94 -8.93
C ARG A 619 11.83 -14.63 -9.85
N VAL A 620 12.44 -15.64 -10.48
CA VAL A 620 13.67 -15.48 -11.28
C VAL A 620 13.46 -15.53 -12.80
N ILE A 621 12.39 -16.16 -13.29
CA ILE A 621 12.23 -16.46 -14.72
C ILE A 621 12.23 -15.22 -15.64
N THR A 622 11.80 -14.06 -15.15
CA THR A 622 11.79 -12.78 -15.89
C THR A 622 13.00 -11.90 -15.60
N LYS A 623 14.01 -12.43 -14.88
CA LYS A 623 15.18 -11.68 -14.39
C LYS A 623 16.52 -12.35 -14.70
N MET A 624 16.52 -13.50 -15.38
CA MET A 624 17.73 -14.32 -15.59
C MET A 624 18.34 -14.19 -16.99
N GLY A 625 17.72 -13.43 -17.89
CA GLY A 625 18.03 -13.40 -19.31
C GLY A 625 17.12 -14.32 -20.14
N CYS A 626 16.96 -13.99 -21.42
CA CYS A 626 16.20 -14.80 -22.38
C CYS A 626 16.66 -14.57 -23.83
N GLY A 627 16.72 -15.63 -24.63
CA GLY A 627 17.09 -15.54 -26.04
C GLY A 627 18.49 -14.98 -26.22
N ALA A 628 18.60 -13.87 -26.96
CA ALA A 628 19.85 -13.14 -27.14
C ALA A 628 20.18 -12.18 -25.98
N PHE A 629 19.23 -11.89 -25.09
CA PHE A 629 19.39 -10.93 -24.00
C PHE A 629 19.96 -11.60 -22.75
N ASN A 630 21.06 -11.08 -22.22
CA ASN A 630 21.48 -11.39 -20.85
C ASN A 630 20.53 -10.73 -19.83
N TYR A 631 20.72 -10.97 -18.53
CA TYR A 631 19.81 -10.47 -17.50
C TYR A 631 19.70 -8.93 -17.44
N ARG A 632 20.78 -8.21 -17.76
CA ARG A 632 20.81 -6.74 -17.79
C ARG A 632 20.08 -6.19 -19.00
N GLU A 633 20.34 -6.76 -20.18
CA GLU A 633 19.65 -6.39 -21.42
C GLU A 633 18.15 -6.70 -21.33
N GLN A 634 17.80 -7.86 -20.77
CA GLN A 634 16.40 -8.23 -20.53
C GLN A 634 15.71 -7.21 -19.61
N ALA A 635 16.35 -6.84 -18.49
CA ALA A 635 15.77 -5.85 -17.57
C ALA A 635 15.57 -4.49 -18.24
N LEU A 636 16.53 -4.05 -19.07
CA LEU A 636 16.43 -2.80 -19.82
C LEU A 636 15.30 -2.83 -20.85
N GLU A 637 15.18 -3.92 -21.63
CA GLU A 637 14.08 -4.08 -22.60
C GLU A 637 12.71 -4.15 -21.92
N ILE A 638 12.61 -4.82 -20.77
CA ILE A 638 11.39 -4.84 -19.97
C ILE A 638 10.97 -3.42 -19.59
N ASP A 639 11.89 -2.60 -19.07
CA ASP A 639 11.59 -1.22 -18.67
C ASP A 639 11.31 -0.29 -19.88
N LEU A 640 11.98 -0.51 -21.02
CA LEU A 640 11.78 0.26 -22.26
C LEU A 640 10.46 -0.01 -22.95
N LYS A 641 9.96 -1.25 -22.87
CA LYS A 641 8.83 -1.71 -23.68
C LYS A 641 7.57 -1.95 -22.88
N THR A 642 7.69 -2.21 -21.59
CA THR A 642 6.58 -2.69 -20.76
C THR A 642 6.46 -1.91 -19.45
N GLY A 643 5.36 -2.11 -18.74
CA GLY A 643 5.17 -1.62 -17.36
C GLY A 643 5.58 -2.64 -16.30
N GLY A 644 6.24 -3.73 -16.71
CA GLY A 644 6.65 -4.83 -15.85
C GLY A 644 6.07 -6.18 -16.27
N LEU A 645 6.87 -7.23 -16.07
CA LEU A 645 6.52 -8.64 -16.27
C LEU A 645 6.58 -9.35 -14.92
N SER A 646 5.45 -9.86 -14.46
CA SER A 646 5.33 -10.57 -13.18
C SER A 646 4.91 -12.02 -13.40
N VAL A 647 5.50 -12.92 -12.62
CA VAL A 647 5.13 -14.34 -12.61
C VAL A 647 4.95 -14.78 -11.17
N SER A 648 3.86 -15.48 -10.85
CA SER A 648 3.60 -15.98 -9.50
C SER A 648 2.87 -17.33 -9.52
N PRO A 649 3.00 -18.15 -8.47
CA PRO A 649 2.14 -19.31 -8.29
C PRO A 649 0.66 -18.88 -8.22
N HIS A 650 -0.22 -19.73 -8.73
CA HIS A 650 -1.66 -19.55 -8.73
C HIS A 650 -2.33 -20.76 -8.06
N ILE A 651 -3.19 -20.49 -7.09
CA ILE A 651 -4.05 -21.48 -6.44
C ILE A 651 -5.45 -20.89 -6.44
N ASN A 652 -6.42 -21.64 -6.94
CA ASN A 652 -7.81 -21.23 -6.93
C ASN A 652 -8.67 -22.39 -6.41
N VAL A 653 -9.41 -22.18 -5.33
CA VAL A 653 -10.24 -23.24 -4.73
C VAL A 653 -11.52 -23.40 -5.55
N ASP A 654 -11.99 -24.63 -5.72
CA ASP A 654 -13.26 -24.90 -6.38
C ASP A 654 -14.43 -24.29 -5.59
N ASP A 655 -15.42 -23.76 -6.32
CA ASP A 655 -16.53 -23.05 -5.71
C ASP A 655 -17.54 -23.99 -5.01
N SER A 656 -17.47 -25.30 -5.29
CA SER A 656 -18.46 -26.30 -4.89
C SER A 656 -17.87 -27.45 -4.07
N HIS A 657 -16.55 -27.61 -4.04
CA HIS A 657 -15.86 -28.68 -3.32
C HIS A 657 -14.57 -28.21 -2.62
N LEU A 658 -14.52 -28.31 -1.29
CA LEU A 658 -13.39 -27.83 -0.47
C LEU A 658 -12.04 -28.52 -0.71
N ASP A 659 -12.05 -29.75 -1.22
CA ASP A 659 -10.83 -30.53 -1.50
C ASP A 659 -10.45 -30.51 -2.98
N MET A 660 -11.15 -29.70 -3.79
CA MET A 660 -10.82 -29.45 -5.18
C MET A 660 -10.25 -28.04 -5.33
N TYR A 661 -9.22 -27.93 -6.15
CA TYR A 661 -8.59 -26.66 -6.45
C TYR A 661 -7.92 -26.76 -7.82
N GLU A 662 -7.68 -25.61 -8.42
CA GLU A 662 -6.77 -25.42 -9.54
C GLU A 662 -5.42 -24.95 -9.02
N GLN A 663 -4.35 -25.45 -9.65
CA GLN A 663 -2.97 -25.02 -9.42
C GLN A 663 -2.30 -24.67 -10.73
N GLY A 664 -1.57 -23.55 -10.73
CA GLY A 664 -0.86 -23.10 -11.92
C GLY A 664 0.19 -22.07 -11.61
N VAL A 665 0.70 -21.46 -12.67
CA VAL A 665 1.53 -20.26 -12.63
C VAL A 665 0.84 -19.20 -13.48
N ILE A 666 0.64 -18.01 -12.92
CA ILE A 666 0.11 -16.85 -13.63
C ILE A 666 1.27 -15.98 -14.11
N PHE A 667 1.25 -15.66 -15.40
CA PHE A 667 2.11 -14.70 -16.07
C PHE A 667 1.27 -13.45 -16.31
N SER A 668 1.75 -12.28 -15.91
CA SER A 668 1.03 -11.02 -16.06
C SER A 668 1.97 -9.92 -16.51
N SER A 669 1.46 -9.07 -17.41
CA SER A 669 2.22 -7.94 -17.95
C SER A 669 1.28 -6.85 -18.42
N LEU A 670 1.83 -5.65 -18.57
CA LEU A 670 1.17 -4.53 -19.20
C LEU A 670 2.14 -3.74 -20.10
N CYS A 671 1.62 -3.11 -21.13
CA CYS A 671 2.39 -2.20 -21.98
C CYS A 671 1.48 -1.14 -22.61
N LEU A 672 2.09 -0.08 -23.17
CA LEU A 672 1.39 0.85 -24.04
C LEU A 672 1.02 0.15 -25.36
N ASP A 673 -0.09 0.55 -25.97
CA ASP A 673 -0.60 -0.07 -27.21
C ASP A 673 0.47 -0.29 -28.29
N ARG A 674 1.37 0.69 -28.45
CA ARG A 674 2.45 0.69 -29.44
C ARG A 674 3.56 -0.36 -29.19
N ASN A 675 3.73 -0.80 -27.95
CA ASN A 675 4.79 -1.73 -27.54
C ASN A 675 4.28 -3.17 -27.36
N LEU A 676 3.02 -3.43 -27.73
CA LEU A 676 2.44 -4.76 -27.63
C LEU A 676 3.23 -5.85 -28.36
N PRO A 677 3.73 -5.64 -29.59
CA PRO A 677 4.57 -6.62 -30.27
C PRO A 677 5.84 -6.96 -29.48
N ASP A 678 6.53 -5.94 -28.94
CA ASP A 678 7.73 -6.12 -28.12
C ASP A 678 7.44 -6.90 -26.83
N MET A 679 6.32 -6.59 -26.15
CA MET A 679 5.89 -7.32 -24.94
C MET A 679 5.64 -8.80 -25.23
N MET A 680 4.95 -9.12 -26.34
CA MET A 680 4.71 -10.51 -26.73
C MET A 680 5.99 -11.22 -27.19
N HIS A 681 6.92 -10.49 -27.81
CA HIS A 681 8.24 -11.04 -28.17
C HIS A 681 9.04 -11.42 -26.93
N LEU A 682 9.09 -10.55 -25.90
CA LEU A 682 9.72 -10.86 -24.61
C LEU A 682 9.11 -12.12 -23.98
N TRP A 683 7.77 -12.25 -23.95
CA TRP A 683 7.14 -13.48 -23.46
C TRP A 683 7.52 -14.71 -24.29
N THR A 684 7.58 -14.58 -25.61
CA THR A 684 7.98 -15.68 -26.49
C THR A 684 9.41 -16.16 -26.17
N GLU A 685 10.36 -15.23 -26.00
CA GLU A 685 11.73 -15.57 -25.63
C GLU A 685 11.84 -16.14 -24.21
N ILE A 686 11.09 -15.61 -23.24
CA ILE A 686 11.06 -16.14 -21.87
C ILE A 686 10.50 -17.56 -21.83
N PHE A 687 9.49 -17.88 -22.65
CA PHE A 687 8.93 -19.22 -22.72
C PHE A 687 9.86 -20.21 -23.42
N ASN A 688 10.47 -19.79 -24.53
CA ASN A 688 11.24 -20.68 -25.40
C ASN A 688 12.71 -20.79 -25.01
N ASN A 689 13.35 -19.67 -24.68
CA ASN A 689 14.80 -19.54 -24.51
C ASN A 689 15.22 -18.85 -23.19
N PRO A 690 14.63 -19.14 -22.02
CA PRO A 690 15.10 -18.56 -20.77
C PRO A 690 16.51 -19.07 -20.44
N HIS A 691 17.34 -18.19 -19.90
CA HIS A 691 18.69 -18.56 -19.46
C HIS A 691 18.62 -19.19 -18.06
N PHE A 692 19.28 -20.33 -17.87
CA PHE A 692 19.37 -21.03 -16.57
C PHE A 692 20.81 -21.41 -16.21
N GLU A 693 21.77 -20.69 -16.78
CA GLU A 693 23.21 -21.01 -16.64
C GLU A 693 23.97 -19.94 -15.81
N ASP A 694 23.41 -18.73 -15.65
CA ASP A 694 24.02 -17.65 -14.85
C ASP A 694 23.84 -17.89 -13.34
N GLU A 695 24.71 -18.72 -12.79
CA GLU A 695 24.65 -19.08 -11.37
C GLU A 695 24.89 -17.89 -10.44
N GLU A 696 25.75 -16.94 -10.82
CA GLU A 696 26.10 -15.82 -9.95
C GLU A 696 24.94 -14.85 -9.82
N HIS A 697 24.27 -14.50 -10.92
CA HIS A 697 23.06 -13.69 -10.84
C HIS A 697 21.92 -14.43 -10.11
N PHE A 698 21.79 -15.75 -10.32
CA PHE A 698 20.81 -16.55 -9.58
C PHE A 698 21.03 -16.48 -8.06
N LYS A 699 22.29 -16.57 -7.59
CA LYS A 699 22.63 -16.43 -6.16
C LYS A 699 22.21 -15.08 -5.61
N VAL A 700 22.42 -14.01 -6.37
CA VAL A 700 21.99 -12.65 -5.99
C VAL A 700 20.48 -12.61 -5.78
N LEU A 701 19.69 -13.05 -6.77
CA LEU A 701 18.22 -13.05 -6.69
C LEU A 701 17.68 -13.91 -5.54
N VAL A 702 18.31 -15.06 -5.28
CA VAL A 702 17.96 -15.96 -4.17
C VAL A 702 18.17 -15.26 -2.82
N LYS A 703 19.33 -14.62 -2.62
CA LYS A 703 19.65 -13.94 -1.36
C LYS A 703 18.73 -12.76 -1.09
N MET A 704 18.49 -11.92 -2.11
CA MET A 704 17.52 -10.82 -2.00
C MET A 704 16.12 -11.34 -1.64
N THR A 705 15.65 -12.36 -2.37
CA THR A 705 14.34 -12.99 -2.09
C THR A 705 14.24 -13.54 -0.67
N ALA A 706 15.28 -14.21 -0.18
CA ALA A 706 15.29 -14.76 1.17
C ALA A 706 15.26 -13.64 2.23
N GLN A 707 15.98 -12.54 1.98
CA GLN A 707 16.00 -11.37 2.86
C GLN A 707 14.63 -10.69 2.92
N GLU A 708 14.04 -10.37 1.76
CA GLU A 708 12.69 -9.78 1.66
C GLU A 708 11.64 -10.62 2.41
N LEU A 709 11.69 -11.94 2.24
CA LEU A 709 10.76 -12.86 2.91
C LEU A 709 10.96 -12.92 4.42
N SER A 710 12.18 -12.71 4.92
CA SER A 710 12.47 -12.65 6.36
C SER A 710 11.95 -11.35 6.96
N ASN A 711 12.26 -10.22 6.31
CA ASN A 711 11.91 -8.88 6.78
C ASN A 711 10.39 -8.68 6.82
N GLY A 712 9.63 -9.26 5.89
CA GLY A 712 8.17 -9.14 5.85
C GLY A 712 7.39 -9.94 6.89
N ILE A 713 8.04 -10.73 7.75
CA ILE A 713 7.34 -11.61 8.72
C ILE A 713 6.59 -10.83 9.80
N PRO A 714 7.16 -9.82 10.47
CA PRO A 714 6.43 -9.07 11.51
C PRO A 714 5.21 -8.35 10.93
N ASP A 715 5.36 -7.69 9.78
CA ASP A 715 4.26 -6.98 9.11
C ASP A 715 3.11 -7.92 8.71
N SER A 716 3.44 -9.12 8.21
CA SER A 716 2.48 -10.13 7.78
C SER A 716 2.30 -11.31 8.76
N GLY A 717 2.59 -11.11 10.06
CA GLY A 717 2.65 -12.21 11.03
C GLY A 717 1.33 -12.98 11.17
N HIS A 718 0.20 -12.26 11.11
CA HIS A 718 -1.14 -12.85 11.14
C HIS A 718 -1.42 -13.70 9.89
N ASN A 719 -0.97 -13.26 8.71
CA ASN A 719 -1.13 -14.03 7.46
C ASN A 719 -0.33 -15.34 7.53
N TYR A 720 0.90 -15.31 8.03
CA TYR A 720 1.69 -16.54 8.24
C TYR A 720 1.03 -17.49 9.25
N ALA A 721 0.46 -16.95 10.34
CA ALA A 721 -0.27 -17.75 11.32
C ALA A 721 -1.53 -18.40 10.71
N LEU A 722 -2.30 -17.66 9.91
CA LEU A 722 -3.49 -18.16 9.21
C LEU A 722 -3.15 -19.24 8.17
N ILE A 723 -2.13 -19.00 7.34
CA ILE A 723 -1.67 -19.99 6.35
C ILE A 723 -1.28 -21.29 7.06
N ARG A 724 -0.48 -21.20 8.12
CA ARG A 724 -0.07 -22.37 8.89
C ARG A 724 -1.26 -23.09 9.55
N ALA A 725 -2.19 -22.35 10.15
CA ALA A 725 -3.37 -22.91 10.79
C ALA A 725 -4.33 -23.59 9.80
N SER A 726 -4.39 -23.09 8.55
CA SER A 726 -5.23 -23.65 7.49
C SER A 726 -4.63 -24.86 6.77
N ARG A 727 -3.31 -25.07 6.89
CA ARG A 727 -2.55 -26.10 6.15
C ARG A 727 -3.18 -27.49 6.19
N THR A 728 -3.59 -27.96 7.36
CA THR A 728 -4.10 -29.33 7.56
C THR A 728 -5.61 -29.44 7.39
N LEU A 729 -6.26 -28.37 6.93
CA LEU A 729 -7.71 -28.32 6.78
C LEU A 729 -8.18 -28.60 5.35
N THR A 730 -7.37 -28.33 4.33
CA THR A 730 -7.69 -28.61 2.91
C THR A 730 -6.40 -28.89 2.13
N LEU A 731 -6.50 -29.59 1.00
CA LEU A 731 -5.36 -29.79 0.09
C LEU A 731 -4.82 -28.47 -0.49
N ALA A 732 -5.70 -27.48 -0.71
CA ALA A 732 -5.30 -26.15 -1.14
C ALA A 732 -4.51 -25.41 -0.05
N GLY A 733 -4.92 -25.55 1.22
CA GLY A 733 -4.20 -25.00 2.38
C GLY A 733 -2.79 -25.58 2.52
N GLU A 734 -2.61 -26.87 2.26
CA GLU A 734 -1.28 -27.51 2.23
C GLU A 734 -0.38 -26.87 1.16
N LEU A 735 -0.91 -26.67 -0.04
CA LEU A 735 -0.16 -26.05 -1.14
C LEU A 735 0.10 -24.56 -0.87
N GLN A 736 -0.82 -23.85 -0.22
CA GLN A 736 -0.65 -22.46 0.17
C GLN A 736 0.49 -22.28 1.19
N GLU A 737 0.61 -23.17 2.19
CA GLU A 737 1.76 -23.18 3.11
C GLU A 737 3.08 -23.45 2.35
N MET A 738 3.06 -24.36 1.38
CA MET A 738 4.23 -24.68 0.57
C MET A 738 4.68 -23.50 -0.30
N PHE A 739 3.76 -22.70 -0.83
CA PHE A 739 4.08 -21.60 -1.75
C PHE A 739 4.30 -20.25 -1.07
N HIS A 740 3.57 -19.97 0.01
CA HIS A 740 3.49 -18.65 0.63
C HIS A 740 3.68 -18.68 2.15
N GLY A 741 3.76 -19.85 2.78
CA GLY A 741 3.88 -20.01 4.22
C GLY A 741 5.32 -19.96 4.75
N MET A 742 5.45 -20.26 6.05
CA MET A 742 6.75 -20.31 6.73
C MET A 742 7.65 -21.43 6.20
N GLU A 743 7.10 -22.49 5.60
CA GLU A 743 7.89 -23.50 4.89
C GLU A 743 8.64 -22.93 3.70
N GLN A 744 8.02 -22.00 2.96
CA GLN A 744 8.68 -21.34 1.83
C GLN A 744 9.78 -20.38 2.29
N VAL A 745 9.53 -19.59 3.34
CA VAL A 745 10.56 -18.72 3.96
C VAL A 745 11.78 -19.55 4.37
N LYS A 746 11.55 -20.64 5.11
CA LYS A 746 12.63 -21.55 5.56
C LYS A 746 13.35 -22.22 4.38
N LEU A 747 12.63 -22.56 3.30
CA LEU A 747 13.24 -23.10 2.09
C LEU A 747 14.15 -22.08 1.42
N MET A 748 13.68 -20.85 1.21
CA MET A 748 14.47 -19.79 0.58
C MET A 748 15.73 -19.46 1.38
N LYS A 749 15.61 -19.36 2.71
CA LYS A 749 16.76 -19.22 3.61
C LYS A 749 17.79 -20.32 3.40
N ARG A 750 17.35 -21.59 3.44
CA ARG A 750 18.26 -22.74 3.24
C ARG A 750 18.95 -22.67 1.88
N ILE A 751 18.24 -22.29 0.81
CA ILE A 751 18.83 -22.17 -0.53
C ILE A 751 19.87 -21.04 -0.56
N ALA A 752 19.60 -19.91 0.08
CA ALA A 752 20.51 -18.77 0.14
C ALA A 752 21.80 -19.06 0.93
N GLU A 753 21.75 -20.00 1.89
CA GLU A 753 22.89 -20.51 2.67
C GLU A 753 23.71 -21.59 1.93
N MET A 754 23.23 -22.14 0.82
CA MET A 754 23.93 -23.20 0.10
C MET A 754 25.20 -22.68 -0.55
N ALA A 755 26.33 -23.34 -0.27
CA ALA A 755 27.59 -23.08 -0.97
C ALA A 755 27.51 -23.42 -2.47
N ASP A 756 26.75 -24.46 -2.84
CA ASP A 756 26.52 -24.88 -4.24
C ASP A 756 25.02 -24.80 -4.61
N THR A 757 24.65 -23.71 -5.26
CA THR A 757 23.28 -23.48 -5.75
C THR A 757 22.98 -24.18 -7.08
N LYS A 758 23.96 -24.82 -7.75
CA LYS A 758 23.76 -25.51 -9.04
C LYS A 758 22.71 -26.60 -8.94
N SER A 759 22.68 -27.31 -7.82
CA SER A 759 21.70 -28.37 -7.57
C SER A 759 20.25 -27.87 -7.62
N VAL A 760 20.01 -26.63 -7.17
CA VAL A 760 18.71 -25.95 -7.23
C VAL A 760 18.49 -25.37 -8.62
N LEU A 761 19.49 -24.71 -9.20
CA LEU A 761 19.42 -24.12 -10.54
C LEU A 761 19.04 -25.17 -11.61
N ARG A 762 19.58 -26.41 -11.51
CA ARG A 762 19.23 -27.55 -12.38
C ARG A 762 17.76 -27.99 -12.30
N LYS A 763 17.00 -27.53 -11.29
CA LYS A 763 15.55 -27.77 -11.20
C LYS A 763 14.76 -26.83 -12.11
N LEU A 764 15.25 -25.62 -12.41
CA LEU A 764 14.52 -24.64 -13.23
C LEU A 764 14.27 -25.14 -14.67
N PRO A 765 15.25 -25.72 -15.39
CA PRO A 765 14.99 -26.32 -16.70
C PRO A 765 14.00 -27.49 -16.64
N ARG A 766 13.94 -28.22 -15.52
CA ARG A 766 12.94 -29.28 -15.33
C ARG A 766 11.55 -28.67 -15.18
N ILE A 767 11.38 -27.64 -14.34
CA ILE A 767 10.12 -26.93 -14.14
C ILE A 767 9.63 -26.31 -15.47
N LYS A 768 10.52 -25.64 -16.21
CA LYS A 768 10.23 -25.07 -17.55
C LYS A 768 9.54 -26.09 -18.46
N LYS A 769 10.05 -27.32 -18.53
CA LYS A 769 9.51 -28.37 -19.41
C LYS A 769 8.04 -28.69 -19.16
N TYR A 770 7.52 -28.46 -17.96
CA TYR A 770 6.11 -28.72 -17.60
C TYR A 770 5.25 -27.47 -17.69
N LEU A 771 5.83 -26.28 -17.49
CA LEU A 771 5.08 -25.02 -17.41
C LEU A 771 5.10 -24.16 -18.68
N LEU A 772 6.26 -23.97 -19.32
CA LEU A 772 6.41 -23.01 -20.42
C LEU A 772 6.11 -23.69 -21.76
N ASN A 773 4.84 -23.99 -21.99
CA ASN A 773 4.30 -24.60 -23.21
C ASN A 773 2.81 -24.24 -23.38
N SER A 774 2.23 -24.54 -24.54
CA SER A 774 0.81 -24.27 -24.83
C SER A 774 -0.14 -25.42 -24.47
N ASP A 775 0.31 -26.49 -23.80
CA ASP A 775 -0.49 -27.72 -23.64
C ASP A 775 -1.66 -27.53 -22.66
N ASN A 776 -1.46 -26.76 -21.59
CA ASN A 776 -2.45 -26.47 -20.55
C ASN A 776 -2.41 -24.99 -20.18
N LEU A 777 -2.56 -24.13 -21.20
CA LEU A 777 -2.48 -22.67 -21.09
C LEU A 777 -3.86 -22.06 -21.34
N ARG A 778 -4.22 -21.03 -20.59
CA ARG A 778 -5.29 -20.09 -20.97
C ARG A 778 -4.81 -18.66 -20.87
N CYS A 779 -5.35 -17.77 -21.69
CA CYS A 779 -4.97 -16.37 -21.71
C CYS A 779 -6.16 -15.45 -21.45
N ALA A 780 -5.88 -14.26 -20.93
CA ALA A 780 -6.85 -13.18 -20.80
C ALA A 780 -6.21 -11.85 -21.20
N VAL A 781 -6.98 -11.01 -21.88
CA VAL A 781 -6.54 -9.69 -22.32
C VAL A 781 -7.58 -8.63 -22.04
N ASN A 782 -7.10 -7.48 -21.54
CA ASN A 782 -7.89 -6.26 -21.42
C ASN A 782 -7.20 -5.13 -22.18
N ALA A 783 -7.91 -4.47 -23.09
CA ALA A 783 -7.48 -3.21 -23.69
C ALA A 783 -8.69 -2.44 -24.24
N THR A 784 -8.45 -1.32 -24.92
CA THR A 784 -9.51 -0.55 -25.57
C THR A 784 -10.15 -1.33 -26.73
N PRO A 785 -11.44 -1.09 -27.03
CA PRO A 785 -12.11 -1.73 -28.17
C PRO A 785 -11.37 -1.54 -29.49
N GLN A 786 -10.77 -0.37 -29.69
CA GLN A 786 -10.03 -0.01 -30.92
C GLN A 786 -8.74 -0.84 -31.08
N GLN A 787 -8.13 -1.24 -29.96
CA GLN A 787 -6.87 -1.99 -29.96
C GLN A 787 -7.08 -3.52 -30.10
N MET A 788 -8.29 -4.03 -29.83
CA MET A 788 -8.59 -5.48 -29.83
C MET A 788 -8.13 -6.23 -31.09
N PRO A 789 -8.34 -5.74 -32.33
CA PRO A 789 -7.90 -6.48 -33.52
C PRO A 789 -6.38 -6.70 -33.61
N VAL A 790 -5.58 -5.76 -33.08
CA VAL A 790 -4.12 -5.87 -33.02
C VAL A 790 -3.73 -6.85 -31.90
N VAL A 791 -4.41 -6.76 -30.76
CA VAL A 791 -4.23 -7.68 -29.63
C VAL A 791 -4.43 -9.13 -30.03
N THR A 792 -5.55 -9.45 -30.68
CA THR A 792 -5.89 -10.81 -31.07
C THR A 792 -4.77 -11.45 -31.89
N ARG A 793 -4.22 -10.73 -32.88
CA ARG A 793 -3.12 -11.23 -33.71
C ARG A 793 -1.81 -11.39 -32.91
N ALA A 794 -1.50 -10.45 -32.02
CA ALA A 794 -0.27 -10.50 -31.23
C ALA A 794 -0.28 -11.69 -30.26
N VAL A 795 -1.41 -11.95 -29.61
CA VAL A 795 -1.59 -13.10 -28.71
C VAL A 795 -1.59 -14.42 -29.51
N GLU A 796 -2.21 -14.45 -30.68
CA GLU A 796 -2.15 -15.61 -31.57
C GLU A 796 -0.72 -15.96 -31.98
N ASN A 797 0.06 -14.97 -32.39
CA ASN A 797 1.47 -15.17 -32.72
C ASN A 797 2.28 -15.68 -31.51
N PHE A 798 2.02 -15.16 -30.31
CA PHE A 798 2.66 -15.66 -29.09
C PHE A 798 2.30 -17.13 -28.83
N VAL A 799 1.01 -17.48 -28.86
CA VAL A 799 0.55 -18.86 -28.60
C VAL A 799 1.08 -19.85 -29.64
N LEU A 800 1.15 -19.45 -30.91
CA LEU A 800 1.75 -20.25 -31.99
C LEU A 800 3.29 -20.33 -31.87
N GLY A 801 3.91 -19.29 -31.30
CA GLY A 801 5.35 -19.16 -31.14
C GLY A 801 5.93 -19.97 -29.99
N ILE A 802 5.12 -20.34 -28.98
CA ILE A 802 5.59 -21.15 -27.84
C ILE A 802 5.54 -22.65 -28.13
N ALA A 803 6.46 -23.40 -27.53
CA ALA A 803 6.58 -24.83 -27.76
C ALA A 803 5.31 -25.63 -27.34
N ARG A 804 4.94 -26.64 -28.15
CA ARG A 804 4.03 -27.74 -27.77
C ARG A 804 4.83 -28.96 -27.31
N SER A 805 4.40 -29.65 -26.27
CA SER A 805 5.05 -30.90 -25.88
C SER A 805 4.73 -31.98 -26.91
N LYS A 806 5.77 -32.59 -27.49
CA LYS A 806 5.63 -33.77 -28.37
C LYS A 806 5.19 -35.04 -27.63
N LYS A 807 5.17 -35.01 -26.28
CA LYS A 807 4.75 -36.13 -25.43
C LYS A 807 3.53 -35.72 -24.62
N GLU A 808 2.45 -36.48 -24.78
CA GLU A 808 1.28 -36.39 -23.92
C GLU A 808 1.68 -36.80 -22.50
N ARG A 809 1.62 -35.87 -21.54
CA ARG A 809 1.99 -36.12 -20.14
C ARG A 809 0.73 -36.31 -19.33
N LYS A 810 0.65 -37.44 -18.62
CA LYS A 810 -0.45 -37.70 -17.68
C LYS A 810 -0.30 -36.79 -16.47
N ALA A 811 -1.41 -36.27 -15.96
CA ALA A 811 -1.45 -35.53 -14.70
C ALA A 811 -0.90 -36.42 -13.57
N VAL A 812 -0.01 -35.87 -12.74
CA VAL A 812 0.56 -36.55 -11.56
C VAL A 812 -0.54 -36.80 -10.52
N ARG A 813 -1.50 -35.87 -10.43
CA ARG A 813 -2.76 -36.05 -9.70
C ARG A 813 -3.92 -35.92 -10.70
N PRO A 814 -4.40 -37.01 -11.32
CA PRO A 814 -5.51 -36.95 -12.29
C PRO A 814 -6.87 -36.55 -11.68
N ARG A 815 -6.90 -36.22 -10.39
CA ARG A 815 -8.09 -35.86 -9.60
C ARG A 815 -8.17 -34.37 -9.22
N ILE A 816 -7.14 -33.58 -9.55
CA ILE A 816 -7.16 -32.11 -9.46
C ILE A 816 -7.70 -31.60 -10.79
N ILE A 817 -8.94 -31.11 -10.78
CA ILE A 817 -9.66 -30.71 -11.99
C ILE A 817 -9.50 -29.20 -12.20
N GLU A 818 -9.17 -28.80 -13.43
CA GLU A 818 -9.39 -27.42 -13.87
C GLU A 818 -10.88 -27.23 -14.11
N ALA A 819 -11.52 -26.26 -13.44
CA ALA A 819 -12.94 -25.93 -13.62
C ALA A 819 -13.33 -25.62 -15.08
N PHE A 820 -12.36 -25.39 -15.97
CA PHE A 820 -12.62 -25.18 -17.39
C PHE A 820 -12.89 -26.48 -18.17
N ALA A 821 -12.45 -27.64 -17.66
CA ALA A 821 -12.74 -28.94 -18.27
C ALA A 821 -14.26 -29.21 -18.38
N THR A 822 -15.06 -28.57 -17.51
CA THR A 822 -16.53 -28.67 -17.48
C THR A 822 -17.25 -27.81 -18.52
N LEU A 823 -16.62 -26.81 -19.13
CA LEU A 823 -17.24 -26.02 -20.21
C LEU A 823 -17.03 -26.63 -21.60
N ILE A 824 -16.00 -27.46 -21.79
CA ILE A 824 -15.61 -27.97 -23.13
C ILE A 824 -15.83 -29.48 -23.29
N ARG A 825 -15.97 -30.28 -22.22
CA ARG A 825 -16.34 -31.71 -22.36
C ARG A 825 -17.22 -32.19 -21.20
N CYS A 826 -18.43 -32.67 -21.53
CA CYS A 826 -19.24 -33.55 -20.67
C CYS A 826 -18.51 -34.89 -20.43
N ARG A 827 -17.43 -34.88 -19.65
CA ARG A 827 -16.87 -36.09 -19.05
C ARG A 827 -17.28 -36.15 -17.58
N PRO A 828 -17.72 -37.31 -17.09
CA PRO A 828 -18.02 -37.47 -15.66
C PRO A 828 -16.78 -37.12 -14.84
N LEU A 829 -16.98 -36.37 -13.75
CA LEU A 829 -15.95 -36.03 -12.77
C LEU A 829 -15.18 -37.30 -12.39
N PRO A 830 -13.85 -37.37 -12.54
CA PRO A 830 -13.08 -38.43 -11.88
C PRO A 830 -13.30 -38.36 -10.36
N PRO A 831 -13.24 -39.49 -9.65
CA PRO A 831 -13.63 -39.56 -8.26
C PRO A 831 -12.83 -38.58 -7.40
N ILE A 832 -13.56 -37.85 -6.54
CA ILE A 832 -13.11 -37.07 -5.37
C ILE A 832 -11.94 -37.81 -4.72
N ASP A 833 -10.90 -37.11 -4.23
CA ASP A 833 -9.95 -37.76 -3.32
C ASP A 833 -10.72 -38.14 -2.04
N PRO A 834 -11.17 -39.40 -1.87
CA PRO A 834 -12.01 -39.77 -0.75
C PRO A 834 -11.16 -39.92 0.53
N THR A 835 -9.85 -39.64 0.45
CA THR A 835 -8.88 -39.96 1.50
C THR A 835 -8.29 -38.76 2.21
N PHE A 836 -8.48 -37.52 1.73
CA PHE A 836 -8.04 -36.37 2.52
C PHE A 836 -8.86 -36.29 3.80
N GLN A 837 -8.19 -36.42 4.94
CA GLN A 837 -8.79 -36.30 6.25
C GLN A 837 -8.22 -35.05 6.91
N PRO A 838 -9.04 -33.99 7.12
CA PRO A 838 -8.57 -32.81 7.83
C PRO A 838 -8.17 -33.23 9.25
N CYS A 839 -7.04 -32.72 9.73
CA CYS A 839 -6.55 -33.02 11.07
C CYS A 839 -6.27 -31.73 11.84
N GLN A 840 -6.51 -31.76 13.15
CA GLN A 840 -6.23 -30.64 14.01
C GLN A 840 -4.73 -30.57 14.29
N MET A 841 -4.14 -29.40 14.10
CA MET A 841 -2.77 -29.11 14.48
C MET A 841 -2.71 -27.79 15.26
N LYS A 842 -1.75 -27.70 16.19
CA LYS A 842 -1.42 -26.47 16.90
C LYS A 842 0.07 -26.24 16.71
N THR A 843 0.44 -25.08 16.19
CA THR A 843 1.84 -24.72 15.94
C THR A 843 2.14 -23.41 16.65
N HIS A 844 3.26 -23.37 17.37
CA HIS A 844 3.84 -22.14 17.92
C HIS A 844 5.21 -21.94 17.28
N PHE A 845 5.39 -20.85 16.54
CA PHE A 845 6.69 -20.44 16.04
C PHE A 845 7.36 -19.54 17.08
N LEU A 846 8.46 -20.00 17.66
CA LEU A 846 9.25 -19.19 18.58
C LEU A 846 10.05 -18.17 17.75
N LEU A 847 9.59 -16.93 17.75
CA LEU A 847 10.24 -15.78 17.14
C LEU A 847 10.50 -14.73 18.24
N PRO A 848 11.59 -13.96 18.14
CA PRO A 848 11.96 -12.99 19.17
C PRO A 848 11.13 -11.71 19.04
N PHE A 849 9.79 -11.81 19.07
CA PHE A 849 8.89 -10.67 18.93
C PHE A 849 8.37 -10.18 20.28
N PRO A 850 8.18 -8.86 20.46
CA PRO A 850 7.57 -8.28 21.66
C PRO A 850 6.03 -8.42 21.68
N VAL A 851 5.42 -8.88 20.58
CA VAL A 851 3.98 -9.09 20.40
C VAL A 851 3.70 -10.44 19.75
N ASN A 852 2.43 -10.88 19.78
CA ASN A 852 2.01 -12.18 19.25
C ASN A 852 1.07 -12.03 18.06
N TYR A 853 1.19 -12.93 17.09
CA TYR A 853 0.28 -13.06 15.95
C TYR A 853 -0.43 -14.42 16.04
N VAL A 854 -1.76 -14.40 16.06
CA VAL A 854 -2.56 -15.61 16.30
C VAL A 854 -3.50 -15.85 15.12
N GLY A 855 -3.52 -17.09 14.63
CA GLY A 855 -4.44 -17.56 13.59
C GLY A 855 -5.14 -18.83 14.04
N ALA A 856 -6.47 -18.86 13.92
CA ALA A 856 -7.28 -20.04 14.12
C ALA A 856 -8.18 -20.23 12.90
N CYS A 857 -8.05 -21.38 12.23
CA CYS A 857 -8.82 -21.68 11.04
C CYS A 857 -9.80 -22.82 11.31
N VAL A 858 -11.00 -22.71 10.74
CA VAL A 858 -12.06 -23.72 10.84
C VAL A 858 -12.50 -24.07 9.44
N ARG A 859 -12.55 -25.37 9.13
CA ARG A 859 -13.07 -25.87 7.85
C ARG A 859 -14.61 -25.80 7.88
N THR A 860 -15.21 -25.08 6.93
CA THR A 860 -16.67 -24.86 6.85
C THR A 860 -17.28 -25.51 5.60
N VAL A 861 -17.77 -24.72 4.64
CA VAL A 861 -18.46 -25.14 3.41
C VAL A 861 -17.95 -24.32 2.20
N PRO A 862 -18.04 -24.84 0.97
CA PRO A 862 -17.61 -24.13 -0.23
C PRO A 862 -18.63 -23.06 -0.69
N PHE A 863 -18.22 -22.18 -1.60
CA PHE A 863 -18.93 -20.96 -2.00
C PHE A 863 -20.38 -21.18 -2.45
N THR A 864 -20.67 -22.23 -3.24
CA THR A 864 -22.01 -22.49 -3.80
C THR A 864 -22.99 -23.08 -2.79
N THR A 865 -22.53 -23.45 -1.59
CA THR A 865 -23.41 -23.97 -0.54
C THR A 865 -24.22 -22.81 0.08
N PRO A 866 -25.54 -22.93 0.30
CA PRO A 866 -26.35 -21.87 0.90
C PRO A 866 -25.81 -21.35 2.24
N ASP A 867 -25.22 -22.23 3.04
CA ASP A 867 -24.62 -21.90 4.34
C ASP A 867 -23.38 -21.00 4.23
N TYR A 868 -22.72 -20.91 3.07
CA TYR A 868 -21.57 -20.02 2.87
C TYR A 868 -21.97 -18.55 3.06
N THR A 869 -23.14 -18.18 2.54
CA THR A 869 -23.66 -16.81 2.68
C THR A 869 -23.98 -16.50 4.15
N LEU A 870 -24.68 -17.41 4.83
CA LEU A 870 -24.99 -17.27 6.26
C LEU A 870 -23.73 -17.22 7.13
N GLY A 871 -22.74 -18.07 6.81
CA GLY A 871 -21.44 -18.09 7.48
C GLY A 871 -20.66 -16.80 7.29
N SER A 872 -20.67 -16.23 6.07
CA SER A 872 -20.01 -14.96 5.76
C SER A 872 -20.60 -13.80 6.58
N PHE A 873 -21.93 -13.69 6.64
CA PHE A 873 -22.60 -12.71 7.51
C PHE A 873 -22.34 -12.97 9.00
N GLY A 874 -22.32 -14.24 9.41
CA GLY A 874 -22.01 -14.65 10.78
C GLY A 874 -20.60 -14.28 11.21
N MET A 875 -19.60 -14.47 10.34
CA MET A 875 -18.20 -14.11 10.60
C MET A 875 -18.03 -12.59 10.69
N GLN A 876 -18.64 -11.83 9.77
CA GLN A 876 -18.63 -10.38 9.85
C GLN A 876 -19.25 -9.93 11.19
N ARG A 877 -20.43 -10.47 11.56
CA ARG A 877 -21.07 -10.15 12.85
C ARG A 877 -20.21 -10.52 14.06
N ALA A 878 -19.51 -11.65 14.03
CA ALA A 878 -18.64 -12.08 15.13
C ALA A 878 -17.41 -11.17 15.28
N SER A 879 -16.78 -10.76 14.17
CA SER A 879 -15.69 -9.77 14.17
C SER A 879 -16.11 -8.47 14.84
N LEU A 880 -17.35 -8.04 14.59
CA LEU A 880 -17.93 -6.85 15.21
C LEU A 880 -18.16 -7.00 16.71
N CYS A 881 -18.64 -8.16 17.17
CA CYS A 881 -18.82 -8.42 18.60
C CYS A 881 -17.48 -8.54 19.34
N SER A 882 -16.45 -9.13 18.71
CA SER A 882 -15.13 -9.33 19.34
C SER A 882 -14.34 -8.03 19.51
N ARG A 883 -14.46 -7.08 18.58
CA ARG A 883 -13.76 -5.79 18.69
C ARG A 883 -14.42 -4.81 19.65
N CYS A 884 -15.71 -4.98 19.97
CA CYS A 884 -16.31 -4.28 21.10
C CYS A 884 -15.80 -4.82 22.47
N MET A 885 -15.15 -5.99 22.51
CA MET A 885 -14.61 -6.62 23.73
C MET A 885 -13.08 -6.49 23.89
N HIS A 886 -12.37 -5.94 22.89
CA HIS A 886 -10.99 -5.47 23.06
C HIS A 886 -11.02 -4.01 23.49
#